data_AF-A0A3R7KE47-F1
#
_entry.id   AF-A0A3R7KE47-F1
#
_cell.length_a   1.000
_cell.length_b   1.000
_cell.length_c   1.000
_cell.angle_alpha   90.00
_cell.angle_beta   90.00
_cell.angle_gamma   90.00
#
_symmetry.space_group_name_H-M   'P 1'
#
loop_
_entity.id
_entity.type
_entity.pdbx_description
1 polymer ?
#
loop_
_entity_poly.entity_id
_entity_poly.type
_entity_poly.pdbx_seq_one_letter_code
_entity_poly.pdbx_strand_id
1 'polypeptide(L)'
;MVSEKTHSYTVTGPETVDGVGNYMLNVTAPIAGAWGDEGDSVFRMYFLDSGAEAQTEKYPYVFSEYDWIKPSQIDYYRKLSETGRLEKHSSTGSVLPAVMFFHIPLVEFAYSEDGRCNGEKNERVHDQGMNLRLLSTLTEMNEVKAAFVGHDHLNEYCCLVNGVQLCYGGGTGFGRAYGSPDFPRRARVIEWTVDGNENHNIRSWKRHYDDINVIHSEETLFTVSSSDSLHFEGRIQLISMEGADIHQRLDALDNRLSWFYIRLLLLTGASWAVHAAELVLFTFTRRLVAHNVGMGTHALEALGVGAFLGSAMGGPLFGYFADIRGRRSALLFAMTLSLAGLALSAAATKDYHIIVARVIAGVGLGGELPAATVLVQELAPRGMRGRMVALLEAFTGIGGVLGVMLAFGLAPRLGWRTTYLAICSCVLYTGVLRFGIPESPRWLASIGRVEEALAVVEKLESEHGKRSLYDSVKTQEPVTPVTQVASSSFALNARSSVFNKPVHTLMLWTLWTVLAMSSYALGVYVPTLISLSGFNMYESWSTVALLHAAKVLGCILAASTLEKRGRKELLACFVTMVCAVSVMLSYLPWYRFVVIAGTCTVSVLLAGSWSCVLANTPETYTTGIRARGVAYAFGFSRLGASGGALLCPRMFDKWLLSVQVITWVFAGLLTISVFGIIVPYGSDPVIRGYEFGASSVRDSDTDLESSVEGKEGHLLVNNLGEHKTIPLHYKVEEDMEFLQVEREPEPQSVKDLHEQ
;
A
#
# COMPACT_ATOMS: atom_id res chain seq x y z
N MET A 1 13.42 -42.86 12.31
CA MET A 1 13.32 -41.47 11.82
C MET A 1 14.14 -41.29 10.55
N VAL A 2 13.86 -40.29 9.69
CA VAL A 2 14.69 -40.02 8.49
C VAL A 2 16.16 -39.80 8.87
N SER A 3 16.42 -39.17 10.02
CA SER A 3 17.73 -38.94 10.63
C SER A 3 18.54 -40.19 10.95
N GLU A 4 17.91 -41.37 11.02
CA GLU A 4 18.59 -42.64 11.30
C GLU A 4 19.07 -43.32 10.00
N LYS A 5 18.73 -42.77 8.82
CA LYS A 5 19.16 -43.31 7.54
C LYS A 5 20.60 -42.93 7.23
N THR A 6 21.35 -43.88 6.68
CA THR A 6 22.72 -43.68 6.21
C THR A 6 22.75 -42.56 5.16
N HIS A 7 23.65 -41.59 5.33
CA HIS A 7 23.77 -40.42 4.46
C HIS A 7 22.58 -39.45 4.46
N SER A 8 21.76 -39.46 5.52
CA SER A 8 20.75 -38.43 5.76
C SER A 8 21.30 -37.33 6.66
N TYR A 9 20.93 -36.08 6.35
CA TYR A 9 21.19 -34.94 7.22
C TYR A 9 19.90 -34.14 7.33
N THR A 10 19.36 -34.02 8.55
CA THR A 10 18.10 -33.34 8.82
C THR A 10 18.23 -32.56 10.12
N VAL A 11 17.88 -31.28 10.10
CA VAL A 11 17.91 -30.41 11.29
C VAL A 11 16.59 -29.68 11.38
N THR A 12 15.96 -29.67 12.55
CA THR A 12 14.66 -29.00 12.79
C THR A 12 14.75 -27.49 12.56
N GLY A 13 15.89 -26.88 12.89
CA GLY A 13 16.08 -25.43 12.88
C GLY A 13 15.72 -24.78 14.22
N PRO A 14 15.91 -23.45 14.36
CA PRO A 14 15.59 -22.74 15.59
C PRO A 14 14.07 -22.69 15.85
N GLU A 15 13.65 -22.93 17.09
CA GLU A 15 12.23 -22.87 17.50
C GLU A 15 11.58 -21.49 17.30
N THR A 16 12.40 -20.44 17.21
CA THR A 16 11.96 -19.06 16.99
C THR A 16 11.66 -18.73 15.52
N VAL A 17 11.95 -19.65 14.60
CA VAL A 17 11.73 -19.50 13.16
C VAL A 17 10.57 -20.39 12.75
N ASP A 18 9.61 -19.83 12.01
CA ASP A 18 8.43 -20.59 11.58
C ASP A 18 8.79 -21.71 10.61
N GLY A 19 7.99 -22.78 10.59
CA GLY A 19 8.28 -23.97 9.81
C GLY A 19 9.25 -24.92 10.51
N VAL A 20 9.56 -26.04 9.88
CA VAL A 20 10.43 -27.10 10.46
C VAL A 20 11.35 -27.57 9.36
N GLY A 21 12.65 -27.62 9.59
CA GLY A 21 13.64 -27.90 8.55
C GLY A 21 14.43 -26.67 8.10
N ASN A 22 14.49 -25.62 8.92
CA ASN A 22 15.18 -24.37 8.59
C ASN A 22 16.64 -24.41 9.05
N TYR A 23 17.58 -24.59 8.11
CA TYR A 23 19.01 -24.62 8.45
C TYR A 23 19.89 -24.26 7.25
N MET A 24 21.16 -24.04 7.52
CA MET A 24 22.21 -23.86 6.54
C MET A 24 23.25 -24.95 6.72
N LEU A 25 23.73 -25.49 5.60
CA LEU A 25 24.82 -26.45 5.55
C LEU A 25 25.99 -25.79 4.82
N ASN A 26 27.13 -25.69 5.49
CA ASN A 26 28.39 -25.27 4.89
C ASN A 26 29.12 -26.50 4.36
N VAL A 27 29.52 -26.45 3.09
CA VAL A 27 30.47 -27.39 2.51
C VAL A 27 31.86 -26.82 2.74
N THR A 28 32.75 -27.61 3.34
CA THR A 28 34.13 -27.19 3.62
C THR A 28 35.11 -27.80 2.65
N ALA A 29 36.19 -27.09 2.35
CA ALA A 29 37.30 -27.56 1.55
C ALA A 29 37.94 -28.79 2.21
N PRO A 30 37.97 -29.94 1.51
CA PRO A 30 38.58 -31.15 2.06
C PRO A 30 40.12 -31.12 2.01
N ILE A 31 40.69 -30.26 1.17
CA ILE A 31 42.12 -30.01 0.99
C ILE A 31 42.31 -28.55 0.55
N ALA A 32 43.49 -27.97 0.78
CA ALA A 32 43.81 -26.65 0.26
C ALA A 32 43.90 -26.65 -1.28
N GLY A 33 43.37 -25.62 -1.94
CA GLY A 33 43.35 -25.51 -3.40
C GLY A 33 42.71 -24.22 -3.91
N ALA A 34 42.28 -24.22 -5.19
CA ALA A 34 41.65 -23.06 -5.83
C ALA A 34 40.31 -22.64 -5.21
N TRP A 35 39.73 -23.47 -4.34
CA TRP A 35 38.51 -23.17 -3.60
C TRP A 35 38.75 -22.58 -2.20
N GLY A 36 39.99 -22.54 -1.70
CA GLY A 36 40.33 -22.08 -0.35
C GLY A 36 41.28 -23.02 0.40
N ASP A 37 41.64 -22.68 1.64
CA ASP A 37 42.45 -23.51 2.52
C ASP A 37 41.64 -24.69 3.08
N GLU A 38 42.31 -25.76 3.53
CA GLU A 38 41.63 -26.91 4.14
C GLU A 38 40.79 -26.48 5.35
N GLY A 39 39.50 -26.84 5.35
CA GLY A 39 38.55 -26.47 6.39
C GLY A 39 37.79 -25.16 6.14
N ASP A 40 38.18 -24.35 5.16
CA ASP A 40 37.40 -23.17 4.77
C ASP A 40 36.02 -23.58 4.27
N SER A 41 34.99 -22.81 4.58
CA SER A 41 33.70 -22.98 3.91
C SER A 41 33.89 -22.57 2.45
N VAL A 42 33.30 -23.30 1.51
CA VAL A 42 33.52 -23.07 0.06
C VAL A 42 32.23 -23.05 -0.75
N PHE A 43 31.15 -23.57 -0.17
CA PHE A 43 29.83 -23.56 -0.78
C PHE A 43 28.76 -23.64 0.32
N ARG A 44 27.62 -22.98 0.13
CA ARG A 44 26.52 -22.98 1.12
C ARG A 44 25.23 -23.50 0.52
N MET A 45 24.51 -24.26 1.34
CA MET A 45 23.18 -24.76 1.01
C MET A 45 22.20 -24.30 2.09
N TYR A 46 21.15 -23.59 1.68
CA TYR A 46 20.09 -23.13 2.56
C TYR A 46 18.87 -24.01 2.41
N PHE A 47 18.26 -24.40 3.52
CA PHE A 47 17.05 -25.19 3.57
C PHE A 47 16.00 -24.40 4.33
N LEU A 48 14.87 -24.15 3.70
CA LEU A 48 13.70 -23.54 4.31
C LEU A 48 12.49 -24.41 4.02
N ASP A 49 11.76 -24.81 5.04
CA ASP A 49 10.54 -25.59 4.87
C ASP A 49 9.39 -24.90 5.61
N SER A 50 8.42 -24.47 4.82
CA SER A 50 7.23 -23.79 5.31
C SER A 50 6.29 -24.73 6.05
N GLY A 51 6.29 -26.03 5.74
CA GLY A 51 5.20 -26.95 6.02
C GLY A 51 4.32 -27.18 4.77
N ALA A 52 3.35 -28.10 4.90
CA ALA A 52 2.45 -28.48 3.80
C ALA A 52 1.15 -27.66 3.78
N GLU A 53 0.49 -27.52 4.93
CA GLU A 53 -0.80 -26.86 5.06
C GLU A 53 -0.66 -25.51 5.76
N ALA A 54 -1.38 -24.50 5.27
CA ALA A 54 -1.45 -23.20 5.89
C ALA A 54 -1.95 -23.32 7.34
N GLN A 55 -1.19 -22.80 8.31
CA GLN A 55 -1.57 -22.81 9.73
C GLN A 55 -2.70 -21.80 10.00
N THR A 56 -3.95 -22.15 9.66
CA THR A 56 -5.12 -21.27 9.76
C THR A 56 -5.42 -20.83 11.19
N GLU A 57 -5.04 -21.62 12.20
CA GLU A 57 -5.17 -21.23 13.61
C GLU A 57 -4.24 -20.06 13.98
N LYS A 58 -3.00 -20.09 13.47
CA LYS A 58 -1.98 -19.07 13.71
C LYS A 58 -2.16 -17.86 12.79
N TYR A 59 -2.70 -18.08 11.59
CA TYR A 59 -2.92 -17.07 10.55
C TYR A 59 -4.36 -17.13 9.99
N PRO A 60 -5.38 -16.75 10.78
CA PRO A 60 -6.79 -16.95 10.44
C PRO A 60 -7.31 -16.13 9.24
N TYR A 61 -6.49 -15.22 8.72
CA TYR A 61 -6.86 -14.34 7.61
C TYR A 61 -6.06 -14.62 6.32
N VAL A 62 -5.28 -15.70 6.30
CA VAL A 62 -4.52 -16.12 5.12
C VAL A 62 -5.30 -17.21 4.39
N PHE A 63 -5.66 -16.92 3.15
CA PHE A 63 -6.32 -17.87 2.25
C PHE A 63 -5.27 -18.36 1.26
N SER A 64 -4.56 -19.43 1.61
CA SER A 64 -3.62 -20.12 0.73
C SER A 64 -3.95 -21.61 0.75
N GLU A 65 -3.86 -22.25 -0.41
CA GLU A 65 -4.07 -23.70 -0.54
C GLU A 65 -2.94 -24.48 0.14
N TYR A 66 -1.71 -23.95 0.07
CA TYR A 66 -0.52 -24.54 0.67
C TYR A 66 0.14 -23.56 1.63
N ASP A 67 1.00 -24.07 2.51
CA ASP A 67 1.75 -23.20 3.40
C ASP A 67 2.77 -22.34 2.62
N TRP A 68 3.29 -21.27 3.23
CA TRP A 68 4.17 -20.32 2.56
C TRP A 68 5.40 -19.98 3.40
N ILE A 69 6.41 -19.35 2.79
CA ILE A 69 7.62 -18.92 3.51
C ILE A 69 7.36 -17.65 4.35
N LYS A 70 7.57 -17.76 5.66
CA LYS A 70 7.23 -16.75 6.66
C LYS A 70 8.29 -15.64 6.74
N PRO A 71 7.95 -14.46 7.33
CA PRO A 71 8.95 -13.40 7.53
C PRO A 71 10.14 -13.85 8.37
N SER A 72 9.88 -14.62 9.43
CA SER A 72 10.91 -15.17 10.30
C SER A 72 11.93 -16.00 9.54
N GLN A 73 11.50 -16.81 8.56
CA GLN A 73 12.38 -17.61 7.70
C GLN A 73 13.24 -16.74 6.75
N ILE A 74 12.67 -15.67 6.20
CA ILE A 74 13.41 -14.72 5.35
C ILE A 74 14.45 -13.95 6.16
N ASP A 75 14.07 -13.47 7.35
CA ASP A 75 14.98 -12.75 8.24
C ASP A 75 16.08 -13.68 8.78
N TYR A 76 15.74 -14.95 9.04
CA TYR A 76 16.71 -15.98 9.38
C TYR A 76 17.73 -16.19 8.26
N TYR A 77 17.28 -16.37 7.01
CA TYR A 77 18.19 -16.46 5.85
C TYR A 77 19.08 -15.22 5.74
N ARG A 78 18.50 -14.01 5.84
CA ARG A 78 19.26 -12.76 5.75
C ARG A 78 20.39 -12.73 6.79
N LYS A 79 20.09 -13.07 8.04
CA LYS A 79 21.07 -13.12 9.13
C LYS A 79 22.19 -14.13 8.85
N LEU A 80 21.84 -15.31 8.34
CA LEU A 80 22.84 -16.34 8.01
C LEU A 80 23.75 -15.89 6.86
N SER A 81 23.18 -15.32 5.82
CA SER A 81 23.91 -14.77 4.67
C SER A 81 24.85 -13.63 5.09
N GLU A 82 24.38 -12.69 5.91
CA GLU A 82 25.20 -11.61 6.46
C GLU A 82 26.36 -12.12 7.32
N THR A 83 26.08 -13.09 8.19
CA THR A 83 27.12 -13.71 9.04
C THR A 83 28.16 -14.43 8.18
N GLY A 84 27.70 -15.18 7.19
CA GLY A 84 28.57 -15.91 6.27
C GLY A 84 29.46 -15.01 5.42
N ARG A 85 29.03 -13.80 5.07
CA ARG A 85 29.87 -12.83 4.34
C ARG A 85 31.03 -12.27 5.18
N LEU A 86 30.92 -12.30 6.51
CA LEU A 86 31.97 -11.85 7.41
C LEU A 86 33.08 -12.90 7.58
N GLU A 87 32.79 -14.16 7.27
CA GLU A 87 33.77 -15.23 7.23
C GLU A 87 34.69 -14.98 6.02
N LYS A 88 36.00 -14.79 6.23
CA LYS A 88 36.95 -14.62 5.12
C LYS A 88 37.17 -15.97 4.42
N HIS A 89 37.01 -15.99 3.10
CA HIS A 89 36.97 -17.22 2.31
C HIS A 89 38.01 -17.30 1.18
N SER A 90 38.57 -16.16 0.75
CA SER A 90 39.58 -16.12 -0.31
C SER A 90 40.35 -14.79 -0.25
N SER A 91 41.54 -14.79 -0.84
CA SER A 91 42.36 -13.61 -1.11
C SER A 91 41.65 -12.53 -1.95
N THR A 92 40.53 -12.85 -2.62
CA THR A 92 39.83 -11.98 -3.58
C THR A 92 38.53 -11.34 -3.06
N GLY A 93 38.06 -11.67 -1.85
CA GLY A 93 36.90 -11.02 -1.22
C GLY A 93 35.54 -11.25 -1.92
N SER A 94 35.43 -12.26 -2.79
CA SER A 94 34.19 -12.61 -3.49
C SER A 94 33.16 -13.30 -2.58
N VAL A 95 31.87 -13.06 -2.81
CA VAL A 95 30.76 -13.73 -2.12
C VAL A 95 30.69 -15.18 -2.60
N LEU A 96 30.72 -16.15 -1.68
CA LEU A 96 30.53 -17.56 -2.03
C LEU A 96 29.22 -17.80 -2.77
N PRO A 97 29.21 -18.59 -3.85
CA PRO A 97 27.96 -19.03 -4.44
C PRO A 97 27.22 -19.99 -3.49
N ALA A 98 25.91 -19.84 -3.42
CA ALA A 98 25.04 -20.71 -2.64
C ALA A 98 23.84 -21.20 -3.45
N VAL A 99 23.17 -22.21 -2.92
CA VAL A 99 21.88 -22.69 -3.40
C VAL A 99 20.87 -22.76 -2.27
N MET A 100 19.59 -22.68 -2.62
CA MET A 100 18.50 -22.76 -1.64
C MET A 100 17.50 -23.85 -2.03
N PHE A 101 16.94 -24.53 -1.03
CA PHE A 101 15.91 -25.55 -1.20
C PHE A 101 14.70 -25.16 -0.37
N PHE A 102 13.52 -25.24 -0.97
CA PHE A 102 12.24 -25.12 -0.27
C PHE A 102 11.17 -25.93 -0.99
N HIS A 103 10.14 -26.34 -0.27
CA HIS A 103 9.19 -27.31 -0.81
C HIS A 103 8.24 -26.71 -1.86
N ILE A 104 7.48 -25.68 -1.46
CA ILE A 104 6.37 -25.10 -2.24
C ILE A 104 6.88 -23.93 -3.10
N PRO A 105 6.59 -23.90 -4.42
CA PRO A 105 7.10 -22.88 -5.32
C PRO A 105 6.61 -21.47 -4.99
N LEU A 106 7.48 -20.48 -5.22
CA LEU A 106 7.08 -19.08 -5.15
C LEU A 106 6.17 -18.72 -6.32
N VAL A 107 5.39 -17.64 -6.18
CA VAL A 107 4.52 -17.14 -7.25
C VAL A 107 5.31 -16.88 -8.55
N GLU A 108 6.58 -16.50 -8.44
CA GLU A 108 7.46 -16.19 -9.57
C GLU A 108 7.79 -17.41 -10.45
N PHE A 109 7.62 -18.64 -9.94
CA PHE A 109 7.71 -19.85 -10.78
C PHE A 109 6.63 -19.88 -11.87
N ALA A 110 5.50 -19.17 -11.67
CA ALA A 110 4.41 -19.10 -12.64
C ALA A 110 4.58 -17.98 -13.69
N TYR A 111 5.29 -16.89 -13.36
CA TYR A 111 5.24 -15.61 -14.09
C TYR A 111 6.54 -15.21 -14.83
N SER A 112 7.40 -16.15 -15.24
CA SER A 112 8.64 -15.81 -15.96
C SER A 112 8.39 -14.83 -17.14
N GLU A 113 8.81 -13.58 -16.96
CA GLU A 113 8.49 -12.45 -17.85
C GLU A 113 9.26 -12.48 -19.19
N ASP A 114 10.33 -13.29 -19.30
CA ASP A 114 11.29 -13.20 -20.41
C ASP A 114 11.39 -14.45 -21.31
N GLY A 115 10.63 -15.51 -21.03
CA GLY A 115 10.64 -16.72 -21.88
C GLY A 115 11.97 -17.50 -21.91
N ARG A 116 12.94 -17.19 -21.03
CA ARG A 116 14.20 -17.93 -20.87
C ARG A 116 14.09 -19.03 -19.82
N CYS A 117 13.10 -19.90 -19.98
CA CYS A 117 12.99 -21.12 -19.21
C CYS A 117 13.54 -22.28 -20.03
N ASN A 118 14.35 -23.12 -19.40
CA ASN A 118 14.87 -24.33 -20.01
C ASN A 118 14.22 -25.55 -19.36
N GLY A 119 13.72 -26.49 -20.18
CA GLY A 119 12.95 -27.66 -19.73
C GLY A 119 11.45 -27.54 -19.97
N GLU A 120 10.69 -28.49 -19.41
CA GLU A 120 9.28 -28.69 -19.73
C GLU A 120 8.35 -28.32 -18.56
N LYS A 121 7.24 -27.64 -18.87
CA LYS A 121 6.19 -27.28 -17.92
C LYS A 121 4.98 -28.19 -18.15
N ASN A 122 4.94 -29.31 -17.44
CA ASN A 122 3.97 -30.37 -17.67
C ASN A 122 2.72 -30.26 -16.81
N GLU A 123 2.71 -29.39 -15.78
CA GLU A 123 1.53 -29.15 -14.96
C GLU A 123 1.41 -27.69 -14.49
N ARG A 124 0.25 -27.37 -13.93
CA ARG A 124 0.02 -26.07 -13.30
C ARG A 124 0.96 -25.92 -12.11
N VAL A 125 1.53 -24.73 -11.97
CA VAL A 125 2.32 -24.37 -10.78
C VAL A 125 1.36 -24.19 -9.59
N HIS A 126 1.55 -24.98 -8.55
CA HIS A 126 0.84 -24.82 -7.27
C HIS A 126 1.70 -24.01 -6.31
N ASP A 127 1.71 -22.69 -6.51
CA ASP A 127 2.51 -21.76 -5.72
C ASP A 127 1.92 -21.46 -4.33
N GLN A 128 2.72 -20.77 -3.51
CA GLN A 128 2.37 -20.32 -2.17
C GLN A 128 1.21 -19.30 -2.11
N GLY A 129 0.65 -18.84 -3.24
CA GLY A 129 -0.46 -17.88 -3.32
C GLY A 129 -0.14 -16.46 -2.81
N MET A 130 1.07 -16.23 -2.32
CA MET A 130 1.48 -15.04 -1.59
C MET A 130 2.86 -14.57 -2.08
N ASN A 131 2.96 -13.31 -2.54
CA ASN A 131 4.26 -12.71 -2.85
C ASN A 131 4.84 -12.03 -1.61
N LEU A 132 5.90 -12.61 -1.03
CA LEU A 132 6.43 -12.21 0.28
C LEU A 132 7.92 -11.90 0.27
N ARG A 133 8.48 -11.53 -0.89
CA ARG A 133 9.83 -10.95 -1.03
C ARG A 133 11.01 -11.90 -0.90
N LEU A 134 10.82 -13.21 -0.77
CA LEU A 134 11.96 -14.14 -0.70
C LEU A 134 12.86 -13.98 -1.94
N LEU A 135 12.30 -13.98 -3.15
CA LEU A 135 13.09 -13.78 -4.37
C LEU A 135 13.84 -12.44 -4.37
N SER A 136 13.18 -11.35 -3.96
CA SER A 136 13.86 -10.05 -3.86
C SER A 136 14.97 -10.05 -2.81
N THR A 137 14.81 -10.78 -1.70
CA THR A 137 15.87 -10.93 -0.69
C THR A 137 17.02 -11.79 -1.22
N LEU A 138 16.75 -12.88 -1.95
CA LEU A 138 17.79 -13.67 -2.60
C LEU A 138 18.59 -12.83 -3.61
N THR A 139 17.88 -11.98 -4.37
CA THR A 139 18.48 -11.05 -5.33
C THR A 139 19.35 -10.00 -4.63
N GLU A 140 18.83 -9.39 -3.55
CA GLU A 140 19.55 -8.39 -2.74
C GLU A 140 20.80 -8.97 -2.06
N MET A 141 20.68 -10.18 -1.51
CA MET A 141 21.80 -10.88 -0.88
C MET A 141 22.76 -11.48 -1.90
N ASN A 142 22.43 -11.54 -3.19
CA ASN A 142 23.31 -11.94 -4.30
C ASN A 142 24.24 -13.14 -4.02
N GLU A 143 23.81 -14.08 -3.18
CA GLU A 143 24.60 -15.23 -2.73
C GLU A 143 24.01 -16.50 -3.33
N VAL A 144 22.70 -16.68 -3.18
CA VAL A 144 21.96 -17.80 -3.75
C VAL A 144 21.79 -17.61 -5.26
N LYS A 145 22.40 -18.50 -6.04
CA LYS A 145 22.38 -18.46 -7.51
C LYS A 145 21.31 -19.35 -8.12
N ALA A 146 20.92 -20.41 -7.41
CA ALA A 146 19.82 -21.28 -7.79
C ALA A 146 18.99 -21.70 -6.58
N ALA A 147 17.68 -21.72 -6.76
CA ALA A 147 16.70 -22.20 -5.79
C ALA A 147 15.91 -23.37 -6.36
N PHE A 148 15.71 -24.42 -5.56
CA PHE A 148 15.12 -25.68 -5.99
C PHE A 148 13.86 -26.04 -5.20
N VAL A 149 12.85 -26.53 -5.92
CA VAL A 149 11.54 -26.89 -5.37
C VAL A 149 11.09 -28.29 -5.78
N GLY A 150 10.18 -28.87 -5.00
CA GLY A 150 9.78 -30.28 -5.16
C GLY A 150 8.28 -30.57 -5.04
N HIS A 151 7.41 -29.55 -5.01
CA HIS A 151 5.96 -29.70 -4.86
C HIS A 151 5.23 -30.16 -6.14
N ASP A 152 5.49 -29.52 -7.27
CA ASP A 152 4.95 -29.97 -8.57
C ASP A 152 5.90 -31.03 -9.15
N HIS A 153 5.40 -32.25 -9.32
CA HIS A 153 6.19 -33.45 -9.62
C HIS A 153 6.36 -33.78 -11.12
N LEU A 154 5.60 -33.11 -11.98
CA LEU A 154 5.67 -33.21 -13.43
C LEU A 154 6.43 -32.01 -14.03
N ASN A 155 6.52 -30.90 -13.30
CA ASN A 155 7.28 -29.73 -13.74
C ASN A 155 8.79 -29.96 -13.69
N GLU A 156 9.48 -29.42 -14.70
CA GLU A 156 10.83 -29.85 -15.04
C GLU A 156 11.74 -28.79 -15.61
N TYR A 157 11.37 -27.54 -15.39
CA TYR A 157 12.10 -26.41 -15.94
C TYR A 157 12.92 -25.68 -14.89
N CYS A 158 13.90 -24.91 -15.37
CA CYS A 158 14.56 -23.84 -14.65
C CYS A 158 14.32 -22.52 -15.38
N CYS A 159 13.98 -21.47 -14.63
CA CYS A 159 13.81 -20.13 -15.18
C CYS A 159 14.71 -19.16 -14.42
N LEU A 160 15.45 -18.33 -15.15
CA LEU A 160 16.19 -17.23 -14.56
C LEU A 160 15.22 -16.08 -14.27
N VAL A 161 15.06 -15.73 -13.00
CA VAL A 161 14.21 -14.62 -12.55
C VAL A 161 15.00 -13.74 -11.60
N ASN A 162 15.14 -12.45 -11.92
CA ASN A 162 15.88 -11.47 -11.10
C ASN A 162 17.29 -11.94 -10.69
N GLY A 163 18.00 -12.65 -11.57
CA GLY A 163 19.36 -13.12 -11.30
C GLY A 163 19.47 -14.41 -10.48
N VAL A 164 18.35 -15.04 -10.13
CA VAL A 164 18.31 -16.35 -9.45
C VAL A 164 17.64 -17.38 -10.35
N GLN A 165 18.25 -18.56 -10.49
CA GLN A 165 17.66 -19.68 -11.22
C GLN A 165 16.61 -20.38 -10.35
N LEU A 166 15.35 -20.36 -10.78
CA LEU A 166 14.23 -21.01 -10.10
C LEU A 166 13.95 -22.36 -10.78
N CYS A 167 14.24 -23.45 -10.09
CA CYS A 167 14.35 -24.79 -10.68
C CYS A 167 13.45 -25.82 -10.01
N TYR A 168 12.75 -26.62 -10.82
CA TYR A 168 12.08 -27.82 -10.32
C TYR A 168 13.06 -29.00 -10.20
N GLY A 169 12.98 -29.73 -9.10
CA GLY A 169 13.81 -30.91 -8.80
C GLY A 169 13.47 -32.15 -9.64
N GLY A 170 12.33 -32.15 -10.33
CA GLY A 170 11.79 -33.31 -11.05
C GLY A 170 11.09 -34.32 -10.13
N GLY A 171 10.38 -35.28 -10.73
CA GLY A 171 9.61 -36.29 -10.02
C GLY A 171 10.46 -37.45 -9.49
N THR A 172 10.95 -37.35 -8.25
CA THR A 172 11.81 -38.37 -7.59
C THR A 172 11.05 -39.41 -6.76
N GLY A 173 9.79 -39.15 -6.39
CA GLY A 173 9.00 -40.00 -5.49
C GLY A 173 8.21 -41.11 -6.19
N PHE A 174 8.02 -42.23 -5.49
CA PHE A 174 7.10 -43.31 -5.88
C PHE A 174 5.85 -43.27 -4.99
N GLY A 175 4.67 -42.97 -5.56
CA GLY A 175 3.40 -42.98 -4.82
C GLY A 175 2.27 -42.19 -5.50
N ARG A 176 1.02 -42.38 -5.04
CA ARG A 176 -0.18 -41.73 -5.60
C ARG A 176 -0.16 -40.20 -5.50
N ALA A 177 0.63 -39.62 -4.61
CA ALA A 177 0.78 -38.17 -4.46
C ALA A 177 1.71 -37.54 -5.52
N TYR A 178 2.45 -38.34 -6.31
CA TYR A 178 3.61 -37.87 -7.08
C TYR A 178 3.38 -37.79 -8.60
N GLY A 179 2.22 -37.31 -9.05
CA GLY A 179 1.92 -37.08 -10.47
C GLY A 179 1.58 -38.34 -11.28
N SER A 180 1.65 -38.25 -12.61
CA SER A 180 1.30 -39.34 -13.55
C SER A 180 2.12 -40.63 -13.31
N PRO A 181 1.49 -41.82 -13.33
CA PRO A 181 2.19 -43.09 -13.20
C PRO A 181 3.18 -43.35 -14.34
N ASP A 182 2.92 -42.80 -15.52
CA ASP A 182 3.75 -42.98 -16.71
C ASP A 182 4.90 -41.96 -16.82
N PHE A 183 5.01 -41.04 -15.85
CA PHE A 183 6.07 -40.05 -15.86
C PHE A 183 7.41 -40.67 -15.42
N PRO A 184 8.45 -40.63 -16.27
CA PRO A 184 9.75 -41.20 -15.91
C PRO A 184 10.33 -40.53 -14.67
N ARG A 185 10.63 -41.34 -13.66
CA ARG A 185 11.20 -40.86 -12.40
C ARG A 185 12.62 -40.40 -12.63
N ARG A 186 12.94 -39.23 -12.11
CA ARG A 186 14.26 -38.62 -12.29
C ARG A 186 14.60 -37.69 -11.15
N ALA A 187 15.89 -37.64 -10.84
CA ALA A 187 16.44 -36.79 -9.81
C ALA A 187 17.33 -35.73 -10.44
N ARG A 188 17.13 -34.47 -10.02
CA ARG A 188 18.03 -33.39 -10.38
C ARG A 188 19.36 -33.56 -9.64
N VAL A 189 20.43 -33.53 -10.41
CA VAL A 189 21.81 -33.47 -9.96
C VAL A 189 22.26 -32.01 -10.07
N ILE A 190 22.96 -31.56 -9.04
CA ILE A 190 23.57 -30.23 -8.96
C ILE A 190 25.07 -30.47 -8.79
N GLU A 191 25.84 -29.96 -9.73
CA GLU A 191 27.29 -30.05 -9.74
C GLU A 191 27.86 -28.65 -9.60
N TRP A 192 28.69 -28.45 -8.58
CA TRP A 192 29.44 -27.23 -8.39
C TRP A 192 30.93 -27.54 -8.56
N THR A 193 31.60 -26.74 -9.38
CA THR A 193 33.03 -26.88 -9.67
C THR A 193 33.74 -25.55 -9.55
N VAL A 194 35.01 -25.58 -9.12
CA VAL A 194 35.93 -24.45 -9.15
C VAL A 194 37.12 -24.84 -10.02
N ASP A 195 37.47 -24.00 -10.99
CA ASP A 195 38.64 -24.22 -11.84
C ASP A 195 39.92 -23.65 -11.22
N GLY A 196 41.08 -23.92 -11.85
CA GLY A 196 42.38 -23.42 -11.38
C GLY A 196 42.55 -21.89 -11.41
N ASN A 197 41.58 -21.16 -11.97
CA ASN A 197 41.53 -19.70 -12.00
C ASN A 197 40.51 -19.13 -11.00
N GLU A 198 40.05 -19.95 -10.04
CA GLU A 198 39.00 -19.63 -9.06
C GLU A 198 37.64 -19.31 -9.70
N ASN A 199 37.37 -19.77 -10.92
CA ASN A 199 36.05 -19.56 -11.53
C ASN A 199 35.06 -20.58 -10.98
N HIS A 200 33.95 -20.08 -10.46
CA HIS A 200 32.88 -20.91 -9.94
C HIS A 200 31.84 -21.20 -11.02
N ASN A 201 31.47 -22.48 -11.13
CA ASN A 201 30.46 -22.95 -12.07
C ASN A 201 29.44 -23.84 -11.35
N ILE A 202 28.14 -23.62 -11.60
CA ILE A 202 27.07 -24.50 -11.14
C ILE A 202 26.36 -25.05 -12.38
N ARG A 203 26.43 -26.37 -12.55
CA ARG A 203 25.71 -27.11 -13.59
C ARG A 203 24.63 -27.97 -12.95
N SER A 204 23.58 -28.23 -13.71
CA SER A 204 22.52 -29.12 -13.27
C SER A 204 21.96 -29.92 -14.43
N TRP A 205 21.57 -31.16 -14.14
CA TRP A 205 20.87 -32.04 -15.07
C TRP A 205 19.97 -32.99 -14.29
N LYS A 206 19.14 -33.76 -14.98
CA LYS A 206 18.30 -34.80 -14.36
C LYS A 206 18.76 -36.18 -14.80
N ARG A 207 18.89 -37.11 -13.85
CA ARG A 207 19.20 -38.52 -14.11
C ARG A 207 17.94 -39.35 -14.00
N HIS A 208 17.70 -40.24 -14.96
CA HIS A 208 16.59 -41.17 -14.90
C HIS A 208 16.81 -42.27 -13.85
N TYR A 209 15.72 -42.72 -13.25
CA TYR A 209 15.70 -43.84 -12.33
C TYR A 209 16.01 -45.17 -13.06
N ASP A 210 15.41 -45.36 -14.24
CA ASP A 210 15.55 -46.61 -15.00
C ASP A 210 16.91 -46.75 -15.71
N ASP A 211 17.51 -45.63 -16.13
CA ASP A 211 18.84 -45.59 -16.74
C ASP A 211 19.62 -44.34 -16.29
N ILE A 212 20.60 -44.57 -15.42
CA ILE A 212 21.41 -43.49 -14.83
C ILE A 212 22.31 -42.78 -15.85
N ASN A 213 22.54 -43.37 -17.02
CA ASN A 213 23.35 -42.77 -18.10
C ASN A 213 22.54 -41.78 -18.94
N VAL A 214 21.22 -41.80 -18.84
CA VAL A 214 20.35 -40.84 -19.54
C VAL A 214 20.32 -39.53 -18.75
N ILE A 215 20.99 -38.54 -19.34
CA ILE A 215 21.02 -37.15 -18.86
C ILE A 215 19.92 -36.36 -19.58
N HIS A 216 19.12 -35.64 -18.80
CA HIS A 216 18.02 -34.83 -19.33
C HIS A 216 18.09 -33.37 -18.85
N SER A 217 17.80 -32.43 -19.75
CA SER A 217 17.83 -30.97 -19.53
C SER A 217 19.13 -30.48 -18.85
N GLU A 218 20.29 -30.88 -19.38
CA GLU A 218 21.55 -30.38 -18.87
C GLU A 218 21.70 -28.88 -19.14
N GLU A 219 22.08 -28.13 -18.10
CA GLU A 219 22.18 -26.69 -18.14
C GLU A 219 23.21 -26.13 -17.16
N THR A 220 23.79 -24.99 -17.54
CA THR A 220 24.64 -24.20 -16.65
C THR A 220 23.79 -23.14 -15.97
N LEU A 221 23.64 -23.25 -14.65
CA LEU A 221 22.83 -22.36 -13.83
C LEU A 221 23.57 -21.07 -13.49
N PHE A 222 24.88 -21.14 -13.29
CA PHE A 222 25.70 -20.01 -12.88
C PHE A 222 27.16 -20.19 -13.31
N THR A 223 27.78 -19.13 -13.85
CA THR A 223 29.21 -19.06 -14.13
C THR A 223 29.69 -17.65 -13.81
N VAL A 224 30.78 -17.51 -13.06
CA VAL A 224 31.44 -16.22 -12.82
C VAL A 224 32.92 -16.34 -13.15
N SER A 225 33.40 -15.40 -13.98
CA SER A 225 34.83 -15.15 -14.17
C SER A 225 35.35 -14.20 -13.09
N SER A 226 36.58 -14.39 -12.62
CA SER A 226 37.24 -13.45 -11.69
C SER A 226 37.30 -12.00 -12.20
N SER A 227 37.08 -11.76 -13.50
CA SER A 227 36.95 -10.44 -14.12
C SER A 227 35.54 -9.81 -14.07
N ASP A 228 34.46 -10.59 -13.86
CA ASP A 228 33.07 -10.11 -13.91
C ASP A 228 32.46 -9.73 -12.55
N SER A 229 33.15 -10.05 -11.45
CA SER A 229 32.73 -9.72 -10.07
C SER A 229 32.48 -8.22 -9.87
N LEU A 230 33.25 -7.37 -10.56
CA LEU A 230 33.11 -5.90 -10.53
C LEU A 230 31.93 -5.35 -11.33
N HIS A 231 31.42 -6.08 -12.34
CA HIS A 231 30.39 -5.57 -13.26
C HIS A 231 28.96 -6.01 -12.90
N PHE A 232 28.79 -7.14 -12.21
CA PHE A 232 27.46 -7.66 -11.85
C PHE A 232 26.94 -7.11 -10.51
N GLU A 233 27.81 -6.92 -9.52
CA GLU A 233 27.47 -6.24 -8.26
C GLU A 233 26.96 -4.81 -8.53
N GLY A 234 27.59 -4.10 -9.48
CA GLY A 234 27.15 -2.77 -9.88
C GLY A 234 25.71 -2.71 -10.39
N ARG A 235 25.22 -3.75 -11.10
CA ARG A 235 23.90 -3.72 -11.78
C ARG A 235 22.72 -4.00 -10.84
N ILE A 236 22.90 -4.84 -9.82
CA ILE A 236 21.84 -5.14 -8.82
C ILE A 236 21.81 -4.08 -7.71
N GLN A 237 22.97 -3.53 -7.32
CA GLN A 237 23.02 -2.32 -6.48
C GLN A 237 22.37 -1.15 -7.21
N LEU A 238 22.59 -1.00 -8.54
CA LEU A 238 21.90 -0.01 -9.36
C LEU A 238 20.38 -0.12 -9.27
N ILE A 239 19.75 -1.30 -9.37
CA ILE A 239 18.28 -1.42 -9.36
C ILE A 239 17.66 -1.08 -7.99
N SER A 240 18.28 -1.51 -6.89
CA SER A 240 17.84 -1.16 -5.52
C SER A 240 18.10 0.32 -5.20
N MET A 241 19.27 0.84 -5.63
CA MET A 241 19.60 2.26 -5.55
C MET A 241 18.70 3.11 -6.46
N GLU A 242 18.28 2.61 -7.63
CA GLU A 242 17.40 3.29 -8.61
C GLU A 242 15.96 3.39 -8.08
N GLY A 243 15.47 2.37 -7.39
CA GLY A 243 14.18 2.43 -6.69
C GLY A 243 14.16 3.49 -5.58
N ALA A 244 15.23 3.56 -4.78
CA ALA A 244 15.41 4.61 -3.78
C ALA A 244 15.63 6.00 -4.41
N ASP A 245 16.36 6.05 -5.53
CA ASP A 245 16.62 7.23 -6.36
C ASP A 245 15.32 7.82 -6.92
N ILE A 246 14.35 6.99 -7.36
CA ILE A 246 13.04 7.46 -7.86
C ILE A 246 12.28 8.24 -6.77
N HIS A 247 12.22 7.71 -5.55
CA HIS A 247 11.56 8.39 -4.44
C HIS A 247 12.25 9.71 -4.08
N GLN A 248 13.58 9.70 -4.05
CA GLN A 248 14.40 10.87 -3.74
C GLN A 248 14.32 11.95 -4.83
N ARG A 249 14.36 11.56 -6.11
CA ARG A 249 14.22 12.47 -7.27
C ARG A 249 12.88 13.18 -7.29
N LEU A 250 11.78 12.44 -7.08
CA LEU A 250 10.44 13.03 -6.98
C LEU A 250 10.30 13.99 -5.80
N ASP A 251 10.94 13.67 -4.68
CA ASP A 251 10.87 14.49 -3.46
C ASP A 251 11.81 15.71 -3.52
N ALA A 252 12.83 15.68 -4.39
CA ALA A 252 13.74 16.80 -4.65
C ALA A 252 13.19 17.85 -5.63
N LEU A 253 12.05 17.58 -6.30
CA LEU A 253 11.38 18.56 -7.15
C LEU A 253 10.91 19.78 -6.35
N ASP A 254 11.00 20.96 -6.94
CA ASP A 254 10.62 22.19 -6.26
C ASP A 254 9.10 22.34 -6.09
N ASN A 255 8.70 23.12 -5.09
CA ASN A 255 7.29 23.24 -4.68
C ASN A 255 6.48 24.21 -5.57
N ARG A 256 6.84 24.40 -6.84
CA ARG A 256 6.17 25.32 -7.78
C ARG A 256 5.06 24.65 -8.57
N LEU A 257 3.97 25.36 -8.82
CA LEU A 257 2.85 24.85 -9.61
C LEU A 257 3.18 24.92 -11.11
N SER A 258 3.99 23.98 -11.61
CA SER A 258 4.29 23.87 -13.04
C SER A 258 3.05 23.60 -13.89
N TRP A 259 3.18 23.80 -15.21
CA TRP A 259 2.11 23.46 -16.14
C TRP A 259 1.73 21.97 -16.10
N PHE A 260 2.68 21.06 -15.87
CA PHE A 260 2.37 19.64 -15.67
C PHE A 260 1.38 19.46 -14.51
N TYR A 261 1.63 20.08 -13.35
CA TYR A 261 0.76 19.94 -12.17
C TYR A 261 -0.59 20.63 -12.36
N ILE A 262 -0.63 21.78 -13.04
CA ILE A 262 -1.89 22.44 -13.42
C ILE A 262 -2.69 21.53 -14.35
N ARG A 263 -2.06 20.96 -15.38
CA ARG A 263 -2.69 20.02 -16.30
C ARG A 263 -3.17 18.76 -15.57
N LEU A 264 -2.38 18.20 -14.67
CA LEU A 264 -2.77 17.07 -13.84
C LEU A 264 -4.01 17.40 -13.00
N LEU A 265 -4.04 18.57 -12.34
CA LEU A 265 -5.20 19.03 -11.57
C LEU A 265 -6.43 19.25 -12.45
N LEU A 266 -6.28 19.85 -13.64
CA LEU A 266 -7.40 20.06 -14.55
C LEU A 266 -7.97 18.72 -15.07
N LEU A 267 -7.12 17.77 -15.44
CA LEU A 267 -7.56 16.47 -15.96
C LEU A 267 -8.20 15.60 -14.87
N THR A 268 -7.62 15.55 -13.68
CA THR A 268 -8.17 14.77 -12.55
C THR A 268 -9.38 15.46 -11.92
N GLY A 269 -9.29 16.78 -11.73
CA GLY A 269 -10.31 17.64 -11.14
C GLY A 269 -11.54 17.85 -12.02
N ALA A 270 -11.42 17.87 -13.35
CA ALA A 270 -12.59 17.95 -14.22
C ALA A 270 -13.56 16.79 -13.98
N SER A 271 -13.04 15.56 -13.84
CA SER A 271 -13.90 14.43 -13.50
C SER A 271 -14.46 14.54 -12.09
N TRP A 272 -13.63 14.97 -11.13
CA TRP A 272 -14.07 15.22 -9.75
C TRP A 272 -15.27 16.19 -9.71
N ALA A 273 -15.21 17.25 -10.52
CA ALA A 273 -16.29 18.20 -10.68
C ALA A 273 -17.53 17.58 -11.36
N VAL A 274 -17.35 16.73 -12.38
CA VAL A 274 -18.47 16.03 -13.01
C VAL A 274 -19.20 15.11 -12.01
N HIS A 275 -18.49 14.40 -11.14
CA HIS A 275 -19.12 13.59 -10.09
C HIS A 275 -19.84 14.43 -9.03
N ALA A 276 -19.23 15.54 -8.61
CA ALA A 276 -19.91 16.46 -7.70
C ALA A 276 -21.17 17.06 -8.35
N ALA A 277 -21.12 17.39 -9.65
CA ALA A 277 -22.26 17.87 -10.42
C ALA A 277 -23.37 16.82 -10.51
N GLU A 278 -23.01 15.55 -10.74
CA GLU A 278 -23.94 14.42 -10.75
C GLU A 278 -24.66 14.26 -9.41
N LEU A 279 -23.92 14.26 -8.29
CA LEU A 279 -24.51 14.12 -6.95
C LEU A 279 -25.48 15.26 -6.63
N VAL A 280 -25.12 16.49 -6.98
CA VAL A 280 -25.98 17.66 -6.79
C VAL A 280 -27.21 17.59 -7.69
N LEU A 281 -27.02 17.28 -8.98
CA LEU A 281 -28.13 17.09 -9.92
C LEU A 281 -29.12 16.06 -9.41
N PHE A 282 -28.62 14.90 -8.97
CA PHE A 282 -29.44 13.83 -8.42
C PHE A 282 -30.20 14.29 -7.17
N THR A 283 -29.53 15.00 -6.26
CA THR A 283 -30.15 15.50 -5.00
C THR A 283 -31.39 16.35 -5.27
N PHE A 284 -31.35 17.22 -6.29
CA PHE A 284 -32.47 18.09 -6.65
C PHE A 284 -33.49 17.43 -7.59
N THR A 285 -33.07 16.47 -8.43
CA THR A 285 -33.98 15.80 -9.39
C THR A 285 -34.64 14.54 -8.84
N ARG A 286 -34.17 13.95 -7.73
CA ARG A 286 -34.69 12.65 -7.21
C ARG A 286 -36.20 12.60 -7.00
N ARG A 287 -36.84 13.70 -6.57
CA ARG A 287 -38.31 13.75 -6.40
C ARG A 287 -39.03 13.77 -7.76
N LEU A 288 -38.50 14.51 -8.73
CA LEU A 288 -39.02 14.55 -10.10
C LEU A 288 -38.92 13.18 -10.77
N VAL A 289 -37.78 12.51 -10.59
CA VAL A 289 -37.53 11.14 -11.05
C VAL A 289 -38.54 10.17 -10.43
N ALA A 290 -38.72 10.22 -9.11
CA ALA A 290 -39.66 9.36 -8.39
C ALA A 290 -41.11 9.52 -8.88
N HIS A 291 -41.54 10.77 -9.08
CA HIS A 291 -42.86 11.05 -9.64
C HIS A 291 -43.03 10.51 -11.06
N ASN A 292 -42.03 10.70 -11.94
CA ASN A 292 -42.10 10.24 -13.33
C ASN A 292 -42.13 8.71 -13.48
N VAL A 293 -41.47 7.98 -12.57
CA VAL A 293 -41.37 6.52 -12.60
C VAL A 293 -42.48 5.84 -11.78
N GLY A 294 -43.21 6.61 -10.96
CA GLY A 294 -44.27 6.08 -10.09
C GLY A 294 -43.76 5.38 -8.83
N MET A 295 -42.71 5.93 -8.20
CA MET A 295 -42.11 5.33 -7.00
C MET A 295 -42.90 5.61 -5.72
N GLY A 296 -43.03 4.60 -4.88
CA GLY A 296 -43.46 4.77 -3.49
C GLY A 296 -42.41 5.43 -2.60
N THR A 297 -42.79 5.77 -1.37
CA THR A 297 -41.91 6.44 -0.38
C THR A 297 -40.67 5.60 -0.02
N HIS A 298 -40.84 4.30 0.22
CA HIS A 298 -39.73 3.38 0.52
C HIS A 298 -38.76 3.24 -0.64
N ALA A 299 -39.25 3.21 -1.89
CA ALA A 299 -38.41 3.18 -3.08
C ALA A 299 -37.62 4.48 -3.26
N LEU A 300 -38.21 5.63 -2.95
CA LEU A 300 -37.52 6.93 -2.97
C LEU A 300 -36.41 7.02 -1.90
N GLU A 301 -36.65 6.48 -0.69
CA GLU A 301 -35.62 6.37 0.33
C GLU A 301 -34.47 5.46 -0.12
N ALA A 302 -34.78 4.28 -0.66
CA ALA A 302 -33.80 3.35 -1.20
C ALA A 302 -32.99 3.97 -2.35
N LEU A 303 -33.64 4.71 -3.25
CA LEU A 303 -32.99 5.46 -4.32
C LEU A 303 -31.99 6.49 -3.77
N GLY A 304 -32.36 7.20 -2.70
CA GLY A 304 -31.53 8.21 -2.06
C GLY A 304 -30.26 7.65 -1.42
N VAL A 305 -30.28 6.40 -0.94
CA VAL A 305 -29.15 5.74 -0.27
C VAL A 305 -28.35 4.85 -1.23
N GLY A 306 -28.96 4.37 -2.32
CA GLY A 306 -28.36 3.41 -3.25
C GLY A 306 -26.99 3.84 -3.80
N ALA A 307 -26.83 5.11 -4.19
CA ALA A 307 -25.55 5.63 -4.67
C ALA A 307 -24.46 5.65 -3.57
N PHE A 308 -24.82 5.94 -2.32
CA PHE A 308 -23.88 5.90 -1.21
C PHE A 308 -23.52 4.48 -0.80
N LEU A 309 -24.48 3.55 -0.83
CA LEU A 309 -24.22 2.13 -0.59
C LEU A 309 -23.29 1.56 -1.65
N GLY A 310 -23.56 1.84 -2.93
CA GLY A 310 -22.66 1.49 -4.02
C GLY A 310 -21.25 2.06 -3.81
N SER A 311 -21.15 3.34 -3.43
CA SER A 311 -19.87 3.99 -3.16
C SER A 311 -19.13 3.39 -1.95
N ALA A 312 -19.86 2.95 -0.92
CA ALA A 312 -19.30 2.23 0.22
C ALA A 312 -18.67 0.89 -0.19
N MET A 313 -19.27 0.19 -1.15
CA MET A 313 -18.72 -1.07 -1.71
C MET A 313 -17.60 -0.82 -2.72
N GLY A 314 -17.74 0.23 -3.54
CA GLY A 314 -16.78 0.59 -4.58
C GLY A 314 -15.41 0.95 -4.04
N GLY A 315 -15.33 1.64 -2.90
CA GLY A 315 -14.05 1.99 -2.26
C GLY A 315 -13.16 0.77 -2.05
N PRO A 316 -13.55 -0.22 -1.22
CA PRO A 316 -12.73 -1.42 -0.99
C PRO A 316 -12.37 -2.20 -2.25
N LEU A 317 -13.33 -2.40 -3.16
CA LEU A 317 -13.11 -3.14 -4.42
C LEU A 317 -12.04 -2.48 -5.29
N PHE A 318 -12.17 -1.18 -5.52
CA PHE A 318 -11.25 -0.43 -6.38
C PHE A 318 -9.94 -0.07 -5.69
N GLY A 319 -9.91 0.02 -4.36
CA GLY A 319 -8.68 0.14 -3.60
C GLY A 319 -7.78 -1.07 -3.82
N TYR A 320 -8.34 -2.27 -3.69
CA TYR A 320 -7.62 -3.53 -3.95
C TYR A 320 -7.16 -3.61 -5.40
N PHE A 321 -8.06 -3.32 -6.35
CA PHE A 321 -7.73 -3.32 -7.76
C PHE A 321 -6.63 -2.30 -8.11
N ALA A 322 -6.63 -1.13 -7.48
CA ALA A 322 -5.60 -0.10 -7.68
C ALA A 322 -4.21 -0.54 -7.21
N ASP A 323 -4.11 -1.31 -6.12
CA ASP A 323 -2.83 -1.83 -5.63
C ASP A 323 -2.24 -2.91 -6.54
N ILE A 324 -3.09 -3.71 -7.22
CA ILE A 324 -2.64 -4.78 -8.11
C ILE A 324 -2.40 -4.32 -9.55
N ARG A 325 -3.30 -3.50 -10.10
CA ARG A 325 -3.32 -3.15 -11.54
C ARG A 325 -2.93 -1.71 -11.85
N GLY A 326 -2.66 -0.91 -10.82
CA GLY A 326 -2.25 0.49 -10.94
C GLY A 326 -3.38 1.49 -10.69
N ARG A 327 -3.00 2.73 -10.34
CA ARG A 327 -3.94 3.79 -9.96
C ARG A 327 -4.75 4.25 -11.17
N ARG A 328 -4.12 4.38 -12.33
CA ARG A 328 -4.75 4.81 -13.57
C ARG A 328 -5.79 3.78 -14.05
N SER A 329 -5.44 2.50 -14.03
CA SER A 329 -6.33 1.41 -14.45
C SER A 329 -7.59 1.35 -13.59
N ALA A 330 -7.42 1.43 -12.26
CA ALA A 330 -8.56 1.44 -11.33
C ALA A 330 -9.50 2.61 -11.56
N LEU A 331 -8.91 3.78 -11.78
CA LEU A 331 -9.65 5.00 -12.03
C LEU A 331 -10.43 4.96 -13.36
N LEU A 332 -9.86 4.41 -14.44
CA LEU A 332 -10.58 4.25 -15.71
C LEU A 332 -11.72 3.23 -15.60
N PHE A 333 -11.50 2.10 -14.93
CA PHE A 333 -12.55 1.11 -14.72
C PHE A 333 -13.69 1.64 -13.84
N ALA A 334 -13.36 2.41 -12.80
CA ALA A 334 -14.35 3.06 -11.93
C ALA A 334 -15.24 4.03 -12.71
N MET A 335 -14.65 4.82 -13.61
CA MET A 335 -15.39 5.71 -14.52
C MET A 335 -16.34 4.94 -15.43
N THR A 336 -15.92 3.79 -15.99
CA THR A 336 -16.79 3.00 -16.87
C THR A 336 -18.04 2.50 -16.14
N LEU A 337 -17.91 2.08 -14.87
CA LEU A 337 -19.05 1.71 -14.04
C LEU A 337 -19.93 2.91 -13.71
N SER A 338 -19.34 4.06 -13.40
CA SER A 338 -20.08 5.31 -13.17
C SER A 338 -20.91 5.70 -14.40
N LEU A 339 -20.29 5.72 -15.58
CA LEU A 339 -20.93 6.01 -16.86
C LEU A 339 -22.06 5.01 -17.17
N ALA A 340 -21.81 3.71 -16.98
CA ALA A 340 -22.82 2.68 -17.19
C ALA A 340 -24.03 2.88 -16.26
N GLY A 341 -23.78 3.14 -14.97
CA GLY A 341 -24.84 3.40 -14.00
C GLY A 341 -25.66 4.65 -14.32
N LEU A 342 -25.03 5.72 -14.84
CA LEU A 342 -25.75 6.92 -15.28
C LEU A 342 -26.60 6.67 -16.54
N ALA A 343 -26.04 5.98 -17.53
CA ALA A 343 -26.75 5.65 -18.76
C ALA A 343 -27.96 4.76 -18.47
N LEU A 344 -27.79 3.74 -17.62
CA LEU A 344 -28.89 2.90 -17.14
C LEU A 344 -29.93 3.71 -16.35
N SER A 345 -29.50 4.69 -15.54
CA SER A 345 -30.42 5.58 -14.81
C SER A 345 -31.28 6.39 -15.78
N ALA A 346 -30.70 6.92 -16.86
CA ALA A 346 -31.43 7.68 -17.88
C ALA A 346 -32.44 6.82 -18.66
N ALA A 347 -32.10 5.55 -18.91
CA ALA A 347 -32.98 4.59 -19.59
C ALA A 347 -34.05 3.96 -18.68
N ALA A 348 -34.00 4.20 -17.36
CA ALA A 348 -34.88 3.54 -16.42
C ALA A 348 -36.36 3.93 -16.59
N THR A 349 -37.22 2.91 -16.59
CA THR A 349 -38.69 3.01 -16.66
C THR A 349 -39.41 2.46 -15.43
N LYS A 350 -38.70 1.71 -14.59
CA LYS A 350 -39.18 1.11 -13.34
C LYS A 350 -38.32 1.57 -12.17
N ASP A 351 -38.88 1.50 -10.97
CA ASP A 351 -38.26 1.91 -9.72
C ASP A 351 -36.97 1.13 -9.41
N TYR A 352 -37.02 -0.20 -9.51
CA TYR A 352 -35.84 -1.04 -9.26
C TYR A 352 -34.70 -0.83 -10.28
N HIS A 353 -35.02 -0.51 -11.55
CA HIS A 353 -34.01 -0.23 -12.58
C HIS A 353 -33.11 0.94 -12.16
N ILE A 354 -33.72 2.03 -11.69
CA ILE A 354 -32.93 3.20 -11.32
C ILE A 354 -32.19 3.01 -10.00
N ILE A 355 -32.75 2.26 -9.04
CA ILE A 355 -32.08 1.98 -7.77
C ILE A 355 -30.81 1.17 -8.03
N VAL A 356 -30.92 0.09 -8.80
CA VAL A 356 -29.76 -0.74 -9.19
C VAL A 356 -28.76 0.09 -10.02
N ALA A 357 -29.23 0.89 -10.97
CA ALA A 357 -28.37 1.76 -11.76
C ALA A 357 -27.60 2.79 -10.90
N ARG A 358 -28.24 3.35 -9.86
CA ARG A 358 -27.59 4.24 -8.89
C ARG A 358 -26.58 3.51 -8.01
N VAL A 359 -26.84 2.26 -7.63
CA VAL A 359 -25.85 1.44 -6.91
C VAL A 359 -24.62 1.21 -7.79
N ILE A 360 -24.80 0.83 -9.06
CA ILE A 360 -23.70 0.64 -10.03
C ILE A 360 -22.92 1.95 -10.22
N ALA A 361 -23.62 3.08 -10.41
CA ALA A 361 -22.98 4.39 -10.52
C ALA A 361 -22.19 4.73 -9.24
N GLY A 362 -22.76 4.40 -8.09
CA GLY A 362 -22.14 4.54 -6.78
C GLY A 362 -20.85 3.75 -6.65
N VAL A 363 -20.82 2.49 -7.10
CA VAL A 363 -19.62 1.64 -7.10
C VAL A 363 -18.48 2.30 -7.87
N GLY A 364 -18.77 2.85 -9.05
CA GLY A 364 -17.79 3.64 -9.81
C GLY A 364 -17.31 4.88 -9.04
N LEU A 365 -18.23 5.65 -8.46
CA LEU A 365 -17.90 6.84 -7.68
C LEU A 365 -17.02 6.51 -6.45
N GLY A 366 -17.26 5.38 -5.81
CA GLY A 366 -16.47 4.90 -4.67
C GLY A 366 -15.02 4.55 -5.03
N GLY A 367 -14.76 4.09 -6.26
CA GLY A 367 -13.42 3.76 -6.71
C GLY A 367 -12.63 4.93 -7.30
N GLU A 368 -13.32 5.86 -7.95
CA GLU A 368 -12.67 6.97 -8.65
C GLU A 368 -12.01 7.98 -7.71
N LEU A 369 -12.76 8.45 -6.70
CA LEU A 369 -12.28 9.48 -5.78
C LEU A 369 -10.99 9.08 -5.03
N PRO A 370 -10.89 7.86 -4.43
CA PRO A 370 -9.65 7.45 -3.79
C PRO A 370 -8.51 7.25 -4.78
N ALA A 371 -8.76 6.66 -5.95
CA ALA A 371 -7.72 6.45 -6.96
C ALA A 371 -7.14 7.77 -7.48
N ALA A 372 -7.99 8.77 -7.73
CA ALA A 372 -7.56 10.11 -8.15
C ALA A 372 -6.76 10.81 -7.04
N THR A 373 -7.20 10.71 -5.78
CA THR A 373 -6.51 11.30 -4.63
C THR A 373 -5.09 10.73 -4.48
N VAL A 374 -4.96 9.40 -4.55
CA VAL A 374 -3.67 8.71 -4.44
C VAL A 374 -2.77 9.04 -5.63
N LEU A 375 -3.31 9.04 -6.85
CA LEU A 375 -2.53 9.35 -8.06
C LEU A 375 -1.95 10.76 -8.03
N VAL A 376 -2.77 11.77 -7.70
CA VAL A 376 -2.32 13.17 -7.61
C VAL A 376 -1.26 13.33 -6.53
N GLN A 377 -1.44 12.67 -5.39
CA GLN A 377 -0.48 12.73 -4.30
C GLN A 377 0.84 11.99 -4.61
N GLU A 378 0.75 10.86 -5.31
CA GLU A 378 1.91 10.05 -5.71
C GLU A 378 2.71 10.67 -6.86
N LEU A 379 2.12 11.58 -7.65
CA LEU A 379 2.83 12.39 -8.65
C LEU A 379 3.34 13.71 -8.07
N ALA A 380 2.80 14.18 -6.94
CA ALA A 380 3.19 15.45 -6.35
C ALA A 380 4.52 15.37 -5.56
N PRO A 381 5.34 16.44 -5.60
CA PRO A 381 6.51 16.64 -4.75
C PRO A 381 6.13 16.72 -3.28
N ARG A 382 7.01 16.27 -2.39
CA ARG A 382 6.77 16.14 -0.94
C ARG A 382 6.20 17.42 -0.30
N GLY A 383 6.70 18.60 -0.65
CA GLY A 383 6.31 19.87 -0.05
C GLY A 383 5.03 20.51 -0.63
N MET A 384 4.36 19.86 -1.59
CA MET A 384 3.07 20.32 -2.11
C MET A 384 2.01 19.22 -2.24
N ARG A 385 2.27 18.00 -1.74
CA ARG A 385 1.33 16.87 -1.81
C ARG A 385 -0.03 17.25 -1.25
N GLY A 386 -0.04 17.86 -0.06
CA GLY A 386 -1.26 18.26 0.61
C GLY A 386 -1.97 19.41 -0.10
N ARG A 387 -1.22 20.41 -0.58
CA ARG A 387 -1.76 21.50 -1.41
C ARG A 387 -2.46 20.98 -2.66
N MET A 388 -1.84 20.04 -3.38
CA MET A 388 -2.40 19.46 -4.60
C MET A 388 -3.70 18.71 -4.33
N VAL A 389 -3.76 17.91 -3.27
CA VAL A 389 -4.99 17.20 -2.87
C VAL A 389 -6.09 18.17 -2.40
N ALA A 390 -5.75 19.23 -1.68
CA ALA A 390 -6.71 20.27 -1.29
C ALA A 390 -7.26 21.04 -2.50
N LEU A 391 -6.42 21.35 -3.50
CA LEU A 391 -6.87 21.96 -4.76
C LEU A 391 -7.73 21.00 -5.58
N LEU A 392 -7.46 19.70 -5.55
CA LEU A 392 -8.32 18.69 -6.16
C LEU A 392 -9.72 18.70 -5.52
N GLU A 393 -9.82 18.78 -4.19
CA GLU A 393 -11.10 18.88 -3.47
C GLU A 393 -11.89 20.15 -3.82
N ALA A 394 -11.22 21.24 -4.22
CA ALA A 394 -11.89 22.46 -4.67
C ALA A 394 -12.84 22.22 -5.87
N PHE A 395 -12.55 21.21 -6.70
CA PHE A 395 -13.42 20.80 -7.80
C PHE A 395 -14.77 20.24 -7.33
N THR A 396 -14.91 19.79 -6.07
CA THR A 396 -16.22 19.47 -5.47
C THR A 396 -17.14 20.70 -5.48
N GLY A 397 -16.59 21.88 -5.15
CA GLY A 397 -17.34 23.13 -5.16
C GLY A 397 -17.69 23.57 -6.59
N ILE A 398 -16.72 23.53 -7.51
CA ILE A 398 -16.94 23.88 -8.93
C ILE A 398 -18.02 22.96 -9.55
N GLY A 399 -17.89 21.66 -9.34
CA GLY A 399 -18.86 20.67 -9.79
C GLY A 399 -20.23 20.88 -9.16
N GLY A 400 -20.30 21.27 -7.89
CA GLY A 400 -21.57 21.58 -7.26
C GLY A 400 -22.31 22.76 -7.90
N VAL A 401 -21.60 23.83 -8.27
CA VAL A 401 -22.20 24.94 -9.04
C VAL A 401 -22.71 24.45 -10.39
N LEU A 402 -21.92 23.64 -11.12
CA LEU A 402 -22.36 23.02 -12.37
C LEU A 402 -23.61 22.15 -12.17
N GLY A 403 -23.66 21.35 -11.10
CA GLY A 403 -24.81 20.52 -10.74
C GLY A 403 -26.08 21.34 -10.49
N VAL A 404 -25.96 22.49 -9.82
CA VAL A 404 -27.08 23.44 -9.63
C VAL A 404 -27.56 23.98 -10.98
N MET A 405 -26.65 24.37 -11.88
CA MET A 405 -27.01 24.84 -13.22
C MET A 405 -27.74 23.76 -14.02
N LEU A 406 -27.31 22.50 -13.91
CA LEU A 406 -27.97 21.37 -14.57
C LEU A 406 -29.35 21.08 -13.94
N ALA A 407 -29.46 21.15 -12.61
CA ALA A 407 -30.70 20.84 -11.88
C ALA A 407 -31.79 21.89 -12.04
N PHE A 408 -31.46 23.18 -11.92
CA PHE A 408 -32.43 24.27 -11.99
C PHE A 408 -32.53 24.88 -13.39
N GLY A 409 -31.48 24.75 -14.21
CA GLY A 409 -31.46 25.27 -15.58
C GLY A 409 -31.90 24.23 -16.61
N LEU A 410 -31.18 23.10 -16.68
CA LEU A 410 -31.36 22.14 -17.79
C LEU A 410 -32.52 21.17 -17.55
N ALA A 411 -32.61 20.57 -16.36
CA ALA A 411 -33.60 19.53 -16.05
C ALA A 411 -35.07 19.98 -16.18
N PRO A 412 -35.48 21.21 -15.79
CA PRO A 412 -36.86 21.65 -15.98
C PRO A 412 -37.23 21.88 -17.45
N ARG A 413 -36.25 22.14 -18.33
CA ARG A 413 -36.46 22.41 -19.75
C ARG A 413 -36.44 21.15 -20.60
N LEU A 414 -35.45 20.28 -20.39
CA LEU A 414 -35.21 19.10 -21.23
C LEU A 414 -35.61 17.77 -20.56
N GLY A 415 -36.08 17.82 -19.32
CA GLY A 415 -36.37 16.64 -18.51
C GLY A 415 -35.11 16.01 -17.91
N TRP A 416 -35.30 15.22 -16.85
CA TRP A 416 -34.20 14.63 -16.08
C TRP A 416 -33.39 13.60 -16.89
N ARG A 417 -34.01 12.85 -17.80
CA ARG A 417 -33.33 11.83 -18.63
C ARG A 417 -32.26 12.45 -19.53
N THR A 418 -32.62 13.52 -20.24
CA THR A 418 -31.71 14.25 -21.13
C THR A 418 -30.57 14.89 -20.33
N THR A 419 -30.85 15.42 -19.14
CA THR A 419 -29.81 15.98 -18.27
C THR A 419 -28.84 14.91 -17.77
N TYR A 420 -29.30 13.68 -17.51
CA TYR A 420 -28.42 12.56 -17.12
C TYR A 420 -27.54 12.15 -18.30
N LEU A 421 -28.08 12.09 -19.52
CA LEU A 421 -27.30 11.85 -20.74
C LEU A 421 -26.28 12.97 -21.03
N ALA A 422 -26.61 14.22 -20.70
CA ALA A 422 -25.66 15.32 -20.78
C ALA A 422 -24.47 15.10 -19.84
N ILE A 423 -24.70 14.66 -18.59
CA ILE A 423 -23.61 14.28 -17.68
C ILE A 423 -22.86 13.05 -18.20
N CYS A 424 -23.53 12.03 -18.76
CA CYS A 424 -22.83 10.90 -19.40
C CYS A 424 -21.80 11.37 -20.44
N SER A 425 -22.17 12.38 -21.23
CA SER A 425 -21.27 12.96 -22.23
C SER A 425 -20.07 13.64 -21.58
N CYS A 426 -20.27 14.33 -20.45
CA CYS A 426 -19.17 14.90 -19.66
C CYS A 426 -18.26 13.81 -19.05
N VAL A 427 -18.82 12.73 -18.49
CA VAL A 427 -18.04 11.60 -17.94
C VAL A 427 -17.25 10.90 -19.04
N LEU A 428 -17.85 10.70 -20.21
CA LEU A 428 -17.15 10.11 -21.37
C LEU A 428 -16.00 11.02 -21.81
N TYR A 429 -16.23 12.33 -21.91
CA TYR A 429 -15.21 13.30 -22.27
C TYR A 429 -14.06 13.32 -21.27
N THR A 430 -14.34 13.37 -19.96
CA THR A 430 -13.29 13.30 -18.94
C THR A 430 -12.56 11.96 -18.97
N GLY A 431 -13.25 10.85 -19.21
CA GLY A 431 -12.64 9.53 -19.40
C GLY A 431 -11.62 9.50 -20.53
N VAL A 432 -11.95 10.09 -21.69
CA VAL A 432 -11.01 10.20 -22.84
C VAL A 432 -9.80 11.05 -22.50
N LEU A 433 -10.00 12.18 -21.82
CA LEU A 433 -8.90 13.06 -21.41
C LEU A 433 -7.90 12.37 -20.45
N ARG A 434 -8.34 11.35 -19.70
CA ARG A 434 -7.50 10.64 -18.73
C ARG A 434 -6.52 9.64 -19.34
N PHE A 435 -6.63 9.30 -20.62
CA PHE A 435 -5.57 8.54 -21.29
C PHE A 435 -4.23 9.31 -21.36
N GLY A 436 -4.24 10.63 -21.16
CA GLY A 436 -3.05 11.46 -21.08
C GLY A 436 -2.36 11.52 -19.72
N ILE A 437 -2.91 10.89 -18.66
CA ILE A 437 -2.32 10.91 -17.32
C ILE A 437 -1.34 9.74 -17.16
N PRO A 438 -0.09 9.96 -16.73
CA PRO A 438 0.86 8.89 -16.46
C PRO A 438 0.42 8.06 -15.23
N GLU A 439 0.89 6.81 -15.17
CA GLU A 439 0.73 5.99 -13.96
C GLU A 439 1.67 6.47 -12.85
N SER A 440 1.37 6.10 -11.61
CA SER A 440 2.20 6.46 -10.45
C SER A 440 3.62 5.86 -10.54
N PRO A 441 4.69 6.68 -10.59
CA PRO A 441 6.07 6.19 -10.62
C PRO A 441 6.43 5.45 -9.33
N ARG A 442 5.83 5.84 -8.19
CA ARG A 442 6.05 5.18 -6.89
C ARG A 442 5.43 3.77 -6.87
N TRP A 443 4.25 3.61 -7.48
CA TRP A 443 3.64 2.29 -7.61
C TRP A 443 4.40 1.41 -8.60
N LEU A 444 4.78 1.95 -9.77
CA LEU A 444 5.58 1.24 -10.78
C LEU A 444 6.89 0.70 -10.19
N ALA A 445 7.63 1.52 -9.43
CA ALA A 445 8.83 1.10 -8.72
C ALA A 445 8.53 -0.01 -7.68
N SER A 446 7.41 0.09 -6.95
CA SER A 446 7.03 -0.89 -5.92
C SER A 446 6.69 -2.28 -6.47
N ILE A 447 6.29 -2.38 -7.75
CA ILE A 447 6.00 -3.65 -8.43
C ILE A 447 7.13 -4.12 -9.35
N GLY A 448 8.30 -3.48 -9.30
CA GLY A 448 9.49 -3.87 -10.09
C GLY A 448 9.60 -3.28 -11.49
N ARG A 449 8.64 -2.46 -11.95
CA ARG A 449 8.66 -1.79 -13.27
C ARG A 449 9.48 -0.49 -13.24
N VAL A 450 10.76 -0.62 -12.95
CA VAL A 450 11.68 0.52 -12.69
C VAL A 450 11.89 1.38 -13.94
N GLU A 451 12.06 0.79 -15.13
CA GLU A 451 12.28 1.54 -16.38
C GLU A 451 11.11 2.47 -16.72
N GLU A 452 9.88 1.99 -16.56
CA GLU A 452 8.68 2.81 -16.78
C GLU A 452 8.54 3.90 -15.71
N ALA A 453 8.89 3.60 -14.46
CA ALA A 453 8.90 4.58 -13.39
C ALA A 453 9.90 5.72 -13.70
N LEU A 454 11.11 5.37 -14.15
CA LEU A 454 12.14 6.33 -14.57
C LEU A 454 11.66 7.19 -15.75
N ALA A 455 11.04 6.60 -16.77
CA ALA A 455 10.50 7.33 -17.92
C ALA A 455 9.43 8.37 -17.50
N VAL A 456 8.58 8.03 -16.53
CA VAL A 456 7.59 8.97 -15.97
C VAL A 456 8.28 10.09 -15.19
N VAL A 457 9.30 9.78 -14.38
CA VAL A 457 10.07 10.77 -13.62
C VAL A 457 10.85 11.71 -14.54
N GLU A 458 11.50 11.20 -15.58
CA GLU A 458 12.22 12.03 -16.56
C GLU A 458 11.28 12.98 -17.30
N LYS A 459 10.10 12.48 -17.69
CA LYS A 459 9.06 13.33 -18.29
C LYS A 459 8.63 14.42 -17.32
N LEU A 460 8.39 14.09 -16.05
CA LEU A 460 8.08 15.06 -14.99
C LEU A 460 9.17 16.11 -14.87
N GLU A 461 10.44 15.71 -14.76
CA GLU A 461 11.59 16.60 -14.64
C GLU A 461 11.70 17.55 -15.85
N SER A 462 11.47 17.03 -17.06
CA SER A 462 11.52 17.80 -18.30
C SER A 462 10.41 18.86 -18.40
N GLU A 463 9.17 18.52 -18.02
CA GLU A 463 8.03 19.43 -18.04
C GLU A 463 8.01 20.39 -16.85
N HIS A 464 8.61 19.99 -15.72
CA HIS A 464 8.73 20.83 -14.52
C HIS A 464 9.81 21.89 -14.66
N GLY A 465 10.82 21.64 -15.49
CA GLY A 465 11.77 22.65 -15.93
C GLY A 465 12.75 23.08 -14.83
N LYS A 466 13.45 22.12 -14.21
CA LYS A 466 14.81 22.23 -13.61
C LYS A 466 15.15 21.01 -12.75
N ARG A 467 16.30 20.38 -13.02
CA ARG A 467 16.95 19.30 -12.23
C ARG A 467 17.65 19.78 -10.95
N SER A 468 17.45 21.06 -10.60
CA SER A 468 18.41 21.93 -9.91
C SER A 468 18.79 21.55 -8.47
N LEU A 469 18.05 20.67 -7.79
CA LEU A 469 18.36 20.26 -6.41
C LEU A 469 19.03 18.88 -6.32
N TYR A 470 18.69 17.96 -7.22
CA TYR A 470 19.29 16.63 -7.23
C TYR A 470 20.77 16.67 -7.63
N ASP A 471 21.11 17.46 -8.67
CA ASP A 471 22.51 17.61 -9.11
C ASP A 471 23.38 18.31 -8.05
N SER A 472 22.81 19.20 -7.23
CA SER A 472 23.50 19.84 -6.09
C SER A 472 23.69 18.90 -4.89
N VAL A 473 22.75 17.98 -4.65
CA VAL A 473 22.88 16.95 -3.60
C VAL A 473 23.95 15.93 -3.97
N LYS A 474 24.09 15.61 -5.26
CA LYS A 474 25.14 14.71 -5.76
C LYS A 474 26.55 15.33 -5.77
N THR A 475 26.67 16.66 -5.65
CA THR A 475 27.96 17.37 -5.72
C THR A 475 28.55 17.78 -4.36
N GLN A 476 27.88 17.52 -3.23
CA GLN A 476 28.38 17.90 -1.90
C GLN A 476 28.90 16.75 -1.02
N GLU A 477 28.86 15.49 -1.46
CA GLU A 477 29.51 14.40 -0.72
C GLU A 477 30.50 13.64 -1.60
N PRO A 478 31.83 13.78 -1.38
CA PRO A 478 32.72 12.68 -1.71
C PRO A 478 32.30 11.50 -0.84
N VAL A 479 32.05 10.35 -1.47
CA VAL A 479 31.73 9.08 -0.81
C VAL A 479 32.90 8.72 0.11
N THR A 480 32.87 9.20 1.36
CA THR A 480 33.52 8.55 2.47
C THR A 480 32.69 7.30 2.77
N PRO A 481 33.31 6.12 2.87
CA PRO A 481 32.58 4.91 3.21
C PRO A 481 32.03 5.09 4.62
N VAL A 482 30.75 5.43 4.74
CA VAL A 482 30.02 5.42 6.01
C VAL A 482 29.83 3.96 6.39
N THR A 483 30.87 3.39 6.98
CA THR A 483 30.75 2.34 7.98
C THR A 483 29.74 2.82 9.02
N GLN A 484 28.64 2.08 9.17
CA GLN A 484 27.72 2.13 10.32
C GLN A 484 27.08 3.52 10.52
N VAL A 485 25.86 3.79 10.03
CA VAL A 485 24.67 3.91 10.91
C VAL A 485 23.37 4.08 10.07
N ALA A 486 23.41 3.98 8.73
CA ALA A 486 22.25 4.26 7.87
C ALA A 486 21.51 3.03 7.29
N SER A 487 21.89 1.80 7.64
CA SER A 487 21.18 0.58 7.20
C SER A 487 19.95 0.23 8.05
N SER A 488 19.71 0.91 9.18
CA SER A 488 18.59 0.61 10.09
C SER A 488 17.24 1.25 9.72
N SER A 489 17.16 2.01 8.61
CA SER A 489 15.97 2.83 8.32
C SER A 489 15.28 2.52 6.98
N PHE A 490 15.85 1.67 6.12
CA PHE A 490 15.31 1.39 4.80
C PHE A 490 14.85 -0.07 4.61
N ALA A 491 15.33 -1.00 5.45
CA ALA A 491 14.98 -2.42 5.41
C ALA A 491 13.89 -2.85 6.43
N LEU A 492 13.40 -1.94 7.27
CA LEU A 492 12.29 -2.19 8.20
C LEU A 492 11.00 -1.56 7.67
N ASN A 493 9.94 -2.37 7.54
CA ASN A 493 8.55 -2.01 7.22
C ASN A 493 8.08 -2.08 5.77
N ALA A 494 8.46 -3.12 5.06
CA ALA A 494 7.73 -3.49 3.86
C ALA A 494 7.05 -4.88 3.95
N ARG A 495 6.96 -5.38 5.19
CA ARG A 495 5.96 -6.33 5.68
C ARG A 495 5.27 -5.72 6.91
N SER A 496 4.42 -4.73 6.67
CA SER A 496 3.39 -4.38 7.65
C SER A 496 2.05 -4.55 6.96
N SER A 497 1.37 -5.64 7.34
CA SER A 497 -0.08 -5.66 7.26
C SER A 497 -0.61 -4.32 7.76
N VAL A 498 -1.61 -3.75 7.07
CA VAL A 498 -2.40 -2.59 7.54
C VAL A 498 -2.88 -2.79 9.00
N PHE A 499 -2.87 -4.04 9.48
CA PHE A 499 -3.20 -4.48 10.82
C PHE A 499 -2.03 -4.63 11.81
N ASN A 500 -0.80 -4.21 11.49
CA ASN A 500 0.25 -4.06 12.52
C ASN A 500 0.10 -2.75 13.32
N LYS A 501 -0.77 -1.83 12.85
CA LYS A 501 -1.27 -0.66 13.59
C LYS A 501 -2.79 -0.51 13.39
N PRO A 502 -3.59 -1.53 13.77
CA PRO A 502 -5.03 -1.56 13.48
C PRO A 502 -5.74 -0.37 14.13
N VAL A 503 -5.21 0.10 15.25
CA VAL A 503 -5.65 1.30 15.97
C VAL A 503 -5.63 2.53 15.07
N HIS A 504 -4.51 2.85 14.40
CA HIS A 504 -4.42 4.04 13.53
C HIS A 504 -5.39 3.98 12.33
N THR A 505 -5.54 2.80 11.72
CA THR A 505 -6.45 2.60 10.59
C THR A 505 -7.92 2.74 11.02
N LEU A 506 -8.32 2.10 12.13
CA LEU A 506 -9.67 2.20 12.69
C LEU A 506 -10.01 3.63 13.13
N MET A 507 -9.05 4.32 13.71
CA MET A 507 -9.16 5.72 14.10
C MET A 507 -9.40 6.62 12.88
N LEU A 508 -8.67 6.40 11.79
CA LEU A 508 -8.86 7.14 10.54
C LEU A 508 -10.23 6.85 9.91
N TRP A 509 -10.68 5.59 9.90
CA TRP A 509 -12.02 5.25 9.39
C TRP A 509 -13.14 5.85 10.25
N THR A 510 -12.96 5.86 11.57
CA THR A 510 -13.88 6.52 12.51
C THR A 510 -13.94 8.01 12.23
N LEU A 511 -12.80 8.68 12.06
CA LEU A 511 -12.73 10.10 11.70
C LEU A 511 -13.48 10.38 10.39
N TRP A 512 -13.22 9.61 9.33
CA TRP A 512 -13.89 9.79 8.03
C TRP A 512 -15.41 9.59 8.14
N THR A 513 -15.84 8.60 8.93
CA THR A 513 -17.25 8.30 9.17
C THR A 513 -17.93 9.43 9.93
N VAL A 514 -17.34 9.89 11.03
CA VAL A 514 -17.87 10.99 11.85
C VAL A 514 -17.85 12.30 11.09
N LEU A 515 -16.74 12.63 10.40
CA LEU A 515 -16.65 13.83 9.59
C LEU A 515 -17.71 13.84 8.49
N ALA A 516 -17.95 12.72 7.82
CA ALA A 516 -19.02 12.60 6.83
C ALA A 516 -20.40 12.78 7.44
N MET A 517 -20.69 12.08 8.54
CA MET A 517 -21.98 12.16 9.21
C MET A 517 -22.27 13.60 9.70
N SER A 518 -21.31 14.23 10.38
CA SER A 518 -21.42 15.62 10.87
C SER A 518 -21.45 16.64 9.74
N SER A 519 -20.80 16.38 8.60
CA SER A 519 -20.89 17.26 7.42
C SER A 519 -22.30 17.31 6.85
N TYR A 520 -23.02 16.19 6.83
CA TYR A 520 -24.43 16.17 6.43
C TYR A 520 -25.31 16.87 7.47
N ALA A 521 -25.11 16.57 8.75
CA ALA A 521 -25.90 17.18 9.82
C ALA A 521 -25.73 18.70 9.87
N LEU A 522 -24.49 19.19 10.03
CA LEU A 522 -24.18 20.60 10.24
C LEU A 522 -24.19 21.42 8.94
N GLY A 523 -23.80 20.81 7.81
CA GLY A 523 -23.68 21.51 6.53
C GLY A 523 -24.93 21.47 5.65
N VAL A 524 -25.86 20.52 5.89
CA VAL A 524 -27.08 20.35 5.08
C VAL A 524 -28.34 20.44 5.94
N TYR A 525 -28.50 19.57 6.94
CA TYR A 525 -29.78 19.45 7.65
C TYR A 525 -30.05 20.59 8.62
N VAL A 526 -29.09 20.98 9.45
CA VAL A 526 -29.26 22.09 10.39
C VAL A 526 -29.64 23.38 9.65
N PRO A 527 -28.91 23.83 8.60
CA PRO A 527 -29.33 24.96 7.77
C PRO A 527 -30.71 24.79 7.15
N THR A 528 -31.04 23.58 6.66
CA THR A 528 -32.36 23.29 6.08
C THR A 528 -33.46 23.52 7.11
N LEU A 529 -33.35 22.89 8.29
CA LEU A 529 -34.33 22.98 9.38
C LEU A 529 -34.51 24.42 9.87
N ILE A 530 -33.41 25.16 10.00
CA ILE A 530 -33.44 26.59 10.37
C ILE A 530 -34.18 27.40 9.31
N SER A 531 -33.85 27.19 8.03
CA SER A 531 -34.43 27.95 6.92
C SER A 531 -35.95 27.70 6.77
N LEU A 532 -36.42 26.48 7.02
CA LEU A 532 -37.84 26.12 6.92
C LEU A 532 -38.75 26.92 7.88
N SER A 533 -38.19 27.63 8.87
CA SER A 533 -38.91 28.50 9.80
C SER A 533 -39.34 29.86 9.20
N GLY A 534 -39.20 30.06 7.89
CA GLY A 534 -39.74 31.24 7.20
C GLY A 534 -39.24 31.48 5.78
N PHE A 535 -38.20 30.77 5.30
CA PHE A 535 -37.75 30.83 3.91
C PHE A 535 -36.88 29.61 3.52
N ASN A 536 -37.19 28.93 2.43
CA ASN A 536 -36.36 27.80 2.01
C ASN A 536 -35.10 28.26 1.26
N MET A 537 -33.93 28.15 1.90
CA MET A 537 -32.66 28.54 1.27
C MET A 537 -32.20 27.60 0.15
N TYR A 538 -32.75 26.39 0.04
CA TYR A 538 -32.38 25.43 -1.02
C TYR A 538 -33.33 25.49 -2.23
N GLU A 539 -34.37 26.33 -2.15
CA GLU A 539 -35.29 26.55 -3.28
C GLU A 539 -34.69 27.50 -4.33
N SER A 540 -33.88 28.46 -3.90
CA SER A 540 -33.20 29.36 -4.82
C SER A 540 -31.89 28.76 -5.34
N TRP A 541 -31.69 28.78 -6.66
CA TRP A 541 -30.45 28.31 -7.27
C TRP A 541 -29.24 29.15 -6.83
N SER A 542 -29.43 30.46 -6.58
CA SER A 542 -28.35 31.40 -6.26
C SER A 542 -27.72 31.12 -4.89
N THR A 543 -28.54 30.76 -3.90
CA THR A 543 -28.08 30.40 -2.56
C THR A 543 -27.32 29.09 -2.57
N VAL A 544 -27.81 28.07 -3.29
CA VAL A 544 -27.11 26.78 -3.40
C VAL A 544 -25.80 26.94 -4.18
N ALA A 545 -25.78 27.72 -5.27
CA ALA A 545 -24.56 28.05 -5.99
C ALA A 545 -23.55 28.79 -5.10
N LEU A 546 -24.00 29.74 -4.28
CA LEU A 546 -23.17 30.45 -3.32
C LEU A 546 -22.54 29.52 -2.28
N LEU A 547 -23.28 28.54 -1.75
CA LEU A 547 -22.73 27.53 -0.83
C LEU A 547 -21.61 26.71 -1.48
N HIS A 548 -21.78 26.31 -2.74
CA HIS A 548 -20.76 25.56 -3.46
C HIS A 548 -19.53 26.42 -3.80
N ALA A 549 -19.72 27.70 -4.14
CA ALA A 549 -18.61 28.65 -4.27
C ALA A 549 -17.86 28.83 -2.94
N ALA A 550 -18.57 28.88 -1.82
CA ALA A 550 -17.97 28.93 -0.48
C ALA A 550 -17.11 27.69 -0.19
N LYS A 551 -17.51 26.50 -0.65
CA LYS A 551 -16.66 25.28 -0.55
C LYS A 551 -15.34 25.43 -1.30
N VAL A 552 -15.35 26.02 -2.51
CA VAL A 552 -14.12 26.29 -3.29
C VAL A 552 -13.17 27.17 -2.47
N LEU A 553 -13.69 28.24 -1.86
CA LEU A 553 -12.91 29.12 -1.00
C LEU A 553 -12.28 28.37 0.17
N GLY A 554 -13.03 27.48 0.84
CA GLY A 554 -12.53 26.64 1.92
C GLY A 554 -11.36 25.75 1.51
N CYS A 555 -11.45 25.14 0.33
CA CYS A 555 -10.39 24.30 -0.23
C CYS A 555 -9.13 25.11 -0.58
N ILE A 556 -9.28 26.32 -1.14
CA ILE A 556 -8.16 27.23 -1.44
C ILE A 556 -7.48 27.71 -0.15
N LEU A 557 -8.27 28.05 0.88
CA LEU A 557 -7.75 28.44 2.20
C LEU A 557 -6.95 27.30 2.82
N ALA A 558 -7.47 26.07 2.78
CA ALA A 558 -6.72 24.89 3.21
C ALA A 558 -5.44 24.70 2.38
N ALA A 559 -5.53 24.71 1.05
CA ALA A 559 -4.39 24.52 0.15
C ALA A 559 -3.23 25.53 0.41
N SER A 560 -3.55 26.77 0.76
CA SER A 560 -2.55 27.82 1.04
C SER A 560 -1.92 27.75 2.44
N THR A 561 -2.59 27.13 3.41
CA THR A 561 -2.17 27.11 4.82
C THR A 561 -1.68 25.75 5.30
N LEU A 562 -2.09 24.67 4.61
CA LEU A 562 -1.86 23.28 5.00
C LEU A 562 -0.38 22.89 5.03
N GLU A 563 0.44 23.45 4.14
CA GLU A 563 1.89 23.20 4.13
C GLU A 563 2.62 23.99 5.24
N LYS A 564 2.02 25.06 5.79
CA LYS A 564 2.65 25.91 6.82
C LYS A 564 2.36 25.44 8.25
N ARG A 565 1.12 25.04 8.52
CA ARG A 565 0.64 24.66 9.86
C ARG A 565 0.60 23.15 10.09
N GLY A 566 0.88 22.35 9.07
CA GLY A 566 0.69 20.92 9.13
C GLY A 566 -0.80 20.51 9.04
N ARG A 567 -1.02 19.24 8.71
CA ARG A 567 -2.34 18.73 8.32
C ARG A 567 -3.27 18.52 9.52
N LYS A 568 -2.73 17.98 10.62
CA LYS A 568 -3.49 17.61 11.84
C LYS A 568 -3.92 18.84 12.64
N GLU A 569 -3.02 19.82 12.82
CA GLU A 569 -3.33 21.07 13.53
C GLU A 569 -4.35 21.92 12.78
N LEU A 570 -4.18 22.04 11.45
CA LEU A 570 -5.12 22.78 10.62
C LEU A 570 -6.50 22.12 10.58
N LEU A 571 -6.57 20.78 10.56
CA LEU A 571 -7.82 20.04 10.70
C LEU A 571 -8.53 20.36 12.01
N ALA A 572 -7.81 20.34 13.14
CA ALA A 572 -8.37 20.67 14.45
C ALA A 572 -8.88 22.11 14.53
N CYS A 573 -8.15 23.05 13.92
CA CYS A 573 -8.56 24.45 13.82
C CYS A 573 -9.86 24.59 13.00
N PHE A 574 -9.95 23.99 11.81
CA PHE A 574 -11.18 24.08 11.03
C PHE A 574 -12.38 23.41 11.72
N VAL A 575 -12.19 22.23 12.31
CA VAL A 575 -13.27 21.51 12.99
C VAL A 575 -13.79 22.28 14.21
N THR A 576 -12.93 22.85 15.04
CA THR A 576 -13.36 23.67 16.18
C THR A 576 -14.16 24.88 15.71
N MET A 577 -13.70 25.56 14.65
CA MET A 577 -14.42 26.68 14.05
C MET A 577 -15.77 26.24 13.46
N VAL A 578 -15.86 25.10 12.75
CA VAL A 578 -17.14 24.56 12.25
C VAL A 578 -18.12 24.35 13.40
N CYS A 579 -17.68 23.67 14.46
CA CYS A 579 -18.51 23.36 15.62
C CYS A 579 -19.01 24.65 16.29
N ALA A 580 -18.12 25.61 16.55
CA ALA A 580 -18.46 26.88 17.19
C ALA A 580 -19.45 27.70 16.34
N VAL A 581 -19.19 27.85 15.04
CA VAL A 581 -20.07 28.61 14.14
C VAL A 581 -21.43 27.91 13.97
N SER A 582 -21.47 26.58 13.90
CA SER A 582 -22.73 25.83 13.78
C SER A 582 -23.59 25.97 15.04
N VAL A 583 -22.98 25.86 16.23
CA VAL A 583 -23.66 26.07 17.52
C VAL A 583 -24.18 27.51 17.60
N MET A 584 -23.33 28.51 17.31
CA MET A 584 -23.73 29.92 17.30
C MET A 584 -24.93 30.16 16.35
N LEU A 585 -24.88 29.62 15.13
CA LEU A 585 -25.97 29.73 14.15
C LEU A 585 -27.29 29.14 14.66
N SER A 586 -27.24 28.08 15.48
CA SER A 586 -28.44 27.44 16.04
C SER A 586 -29.18 28.28 17.09
N TYR A 587 -28.50 29.24 17.74
CA TYR A 587 -29.08 30.14 18.75
C TYR A 587 -29.41 31.54 18.22
N LEU A 588 -28.77 31.97 17.12
CA LEU A 588 -29.03 33.28 16.54
C LEU A 588 -30.43 33.37 15.94
N PRO A 589 -31.03 34.58 15.87
CA PRO A 589 -32.28 34.78 15.15
C PRO A 589 -32.14 34.34 13.70
N TRP A 590 -33.10 33.54 13.23
CA TRP A 590 -33.10 32.90 11.91
C TRP A 590 -33.49 33.84 10.77
N TYR A 591 -32.87 35.04 10.75
CA TYR A 591 -33.01 35.98 9.65
C TYR A 591 -32.29 35.48 8.40
N ARG A 592 -32.87 35.78 7.22
CA ARG A 592 -32.35 35.35 5.91
C ARG A 592 -30.85 35.54 5.75
N PHE A 593 -30.36 36.74 6.03
CA PHE A 593 -28.94 37.07 5.88
C PHE A 593 -28.06 36.26 6.84
N VAL A 594 -28.44 36.15 8.11
CA VAL A 594 -27.68 35.44 9.15
C VAL A 594 -27.51 33.97 8.81
N VAL A 595 -28.60 33.32 8.37
CA VAL A 595 -28.59 31.90 8.02
C VAL A 595 -27.77 31.62 6.77
N ILE A 596 -27.90 32.44 5.73
CA ILE A 596 -27.11 32.28 4.50
C ILE A 596 -25.62 32.50 4.79
N ALA A 597 -25.26 33.60 5.45
CA ALA A 597 -23.87 33.92 5.80
C ALA A 597 -23.25 32.87 6.75
N GLY A 598 -24.01 32.44 7.75
CA GLY A 598 -23.60 31.37 8.67
C GLY A 598 -23.37 30.04 7.97
N THR A 599 -24.30 29.62 7.09
CA THR A 599 -24.16 28.36 6.34
C THR A 599 -23.04 28.42 5.31
N CYS A 600 -22.79 29.58 4.69
CA CYS A 600 -21.62 29.77 3.84
C CYS A 600 -20.32 29.60 4.64
N THR A 601 -20.23 30.22 5.82
CA THR A 601 -19.08 30.08 6.72
C THR A 601 -18.86 28.61 7.13
N VAL A 602 -19.93 27.91 7.54
CA VAL A 602 -19.87 26.47 7.84
C VAL A 602 -19.39 25.66 6.62
N SER A 603 -19.84 26.02 5.41
CA SER A 603 -19.43 25.34 4.17
C SER A 603 -17.95 25.57 3.83
N VAL A 604 -17.42 26.78 4.03
CA VAL A 604 -15.98 27.10 3.88
C VAL A 604 -15.17 26.22 4.83
N LEU A 605 -15.54 26.22 6.12
CA LEU A 605 -14.77 25.54 7.16
C LEU A 605 -14.83 24.02 7.03
N LEU A 606 -16.01 23.45 6.70
CA LEU A 606 -16.15 22.01 6.43
C LEU A 606 -15.33 21.57 5.22
N ALA A 607 -15.33 22.36 4.13
CA ALA A 607 -14.51 22.06 2.94
C ALA A 607 -13.01 22.11 3.27
N GLY A 608 -12.59 23.02 4.15
CA GLY A 608 -11.24 23.05 4.70
C GLY A 608 -10.91 21.79 5.51
N SER A 609 -11.82 21.34 6.38
CA SER A 609 -11.65 20.08 7.14
C SER A 609 -11.50 18.86 6.22
N TRP A 610 -12.34 18.75 5.17
CA TRP A 610 -12.24 17.68 4.18
C TRP A 610 -10.90 17.69 3.44
N SER A 611 -10.43 18.86 3.03
CA SER A 611 -9.13 19.03 2.37
C SER A 611 -7.96 18.54 3.25
N CYS A 612 -7.99 18.84 4.55
CA CYS A 612 -6.97 18.38 5.49
C CYS A 612 -6.99 16.85 5.68
N VAL A 613 -8.18 16.25 5.83
CA VAL A 613 -8.32 14.80 5.99
C VAL A 613 -7.88 14.06 4.72
N LEU A 614 -8.28 14.55 3.53
CA LEU A 614 -7.89 13.98 2.25
C LEU A 614 -6.37 14.02 2.04
N ALA A 615 -5.71 15.10 2.45
CA ALA A 615 -4.25 15.22 2.38
C ALA A 615 -3.54 14.27 3.37
N ASN A 616 -4.06 14.12 4.59
CA ASN A 616 -3.44 13.30 5.64
C ASN A 616 -3.61 11.78 5.43
N THR A 617 -4.72 11.37 4.81
CA THR A 617 -5.09 9.95 4.72
C THR A 617 -4.06 9.11 3.97
N PRO A 618 -3.61 9.46 2.76
CA PRO A 618 -2.66 8.64 2.04
C PRO A 618 -1.22 8.71 2.61
N GLU A 619 -0.90 9.75 3.38
CA GLU A 619 0.39 9.87 4.11
C GLU A 619 0.49 8.86 5.26
N THR A 620 -0.65 8.34 5.73
CA THR A 620 -0.70 7.33 6.81
C THR A 620 -0.32 5.93 6.32
N TYR A 621 -0.34 5.69 4.99
CA TYR A 621 -0.13 4.38 4.40
C TYR A 621 1.12 4.33 3.52
N THR A 622 1.80 3.18 3.53
CA THR A 622 2.93 2.90 2.64
C THR A 622 2.44 2.67 1.20
N THR A 623 3.29 2.93 0.20
CA THR A 623 2.89 2.97 -1.21
C THR A 623 2.17 1.72 -1.70
N GLY A 624 2.58 0.53 -1.28
CA GLY A 624 1.97 -0.74 -1.73
C GLY A 624 0.55 -1.01 -1.22
N ILE A 625 0.12 -0.35 -0.14
CA ILE A 625 -1.22 -0.51 0.46
C ILE A 625 -2.01 0.81 0.51
N ARG A 626 -1.43 1.88 -0.06
CA ARG A 626 -1.96 3.23 0.04
C ARG A 626 -3.33 3.35 -0.61
N ALA A 627 -3.53 2.75 -1.78
CA ALA A 627 -4.83 2.84 -2.45
C ALA A 627 -5.93 2.12 -1.68
N ARG A 628 -5.67 0.90 -1.16
CA ARG A 628 -6.60 0.23 -0.26
C ARG A 628 -6.93 1.05 0.98
N GLY A 629 -5.91 1.53 1.71
CA GLY A 629 -6.13 2.28 2.94
C GLY A 629 -6.99 3.53 2.75
N VAL A 630 -6.73 4.29 1.67
CA VAL A 630 -7.50 5.49 1.31
C VAL A 630 -8.91 5.11 0.85
N ALA A 631 -9.05 4.11 -0.01
CA ALA A 631 -10.34 3.74 -0.58
C ALA A 631 -11.30 3.14 0.47
N TYR A 632 -10.78 2.43 1.47
CA TYR A 632 -11.58 1.95 2.59
C TYR A 632 -12.11 3.13 3.42
N ALA A 633 -11.27 4.13 3.71
CA ALA A 633 -11.70 5.34 4.41
C ALA A 633 -12.82 6.08 3.66
N PHE A 634 -12.70 6.21 2.33
CA PHE A 634 -13.78 6.70 1.47
C PHE A 634 -15.04 5.85 1.61
N GLY A 635 -14.94 4.52 1.56
CA GLY A 635 -16.09 3.62 1.68
C GLY A 635 -16.84 3.78 3.00
N PHE A 636 -16.12 3.75 4.14
CA PHE A 636 -16.70 3.96 5.48
C PHE A 636 -17.35 5.34 5.63
N SER A 637 -16.76 6.38 5.04
CA SER A 637 -17.36 7.72 5.05
C SER A 637 -18.73 7.78 4.39
N ARG A 638 -19.00 6.92 3.39
CA ARG A 638 -20.30 6.87 2.71
C ARG A 638 -21.37 6.20 3.57
N LEU A 639 -20.97 5.27 4.45
CA LEU A 639 -21.84 4.75 5.50
C LEU A 639 -22.19 5.85 6.51
N GLY A 640 -21.21 6.65 6.94
CA GLY A 640 -21.42 7.81 7.81
C GLY A 640 -22.34 8.87 7.18
N ALA A 641 -22.14 9.19 5.90
CA ALA A 641 -23.00 10.09 5.13
C ALA A 641 -24.45 9.58 5.05
N SER A 642 -24.63 8.29 4.77
CA SER A 642 -25.96 7.65 4.74
C SER A 642 -26.62 7.68 6.11
N GLY A 643 -25.86 7.39 7.17
CA GLY A 643 -26.30 7.49 8.56
C GLY A 643 -26.77 8.90 8.89
N GLY A 644 -25.96 9.93 8.59
CA GLY A 644 -26.31 11.32 8.83
C GLY A 644 -27.57 11.75 8.07
N ALA A 645 -27.71 11.33 6.82
CA ALA A 645 -28.87 11.65 5.98
C ALA A 645 -30.18 11.01 6.45
N LEU A 646 -30.11 9.82 7.06
CA LEU A 646 -31.28 9.10 7.58
C LEU A 646 -31.61 9.44 9.04
N LEU A 647 -30.59 9.77 9.83
CA LEU A 647 -30.71 10.02 11.27
C LEU A 647 -31.23 11.44 11.55
N CYS A 648 -30.71 12.46 10.88
CA CYS A 648 -31.10 13.86 11.17
C CYS A 648 -32.61 14.13 10.99
N PRO A 649 -33.28 13.70 9.91
CA PRO A 649 -34.73 13.86 9.78
C PRO A 649 -35.50 13.12 10.88
N ARG A 650 -35.09 11.89 11.23
CA ARG A 650 -35.75 11.10 12.28
C ARG A 650 -35.59 11.72 13.67
N MET A 651 -34.41 12.28 13.98
CA MET A 651 -34.15 13.02 15.21
C MET A 651 -35.11 14.21 15.38
N PHE A 652 -35.39 14.92 14.29
CA PHE A 652 -36.29 16.07 14.30
C PHE A 652 -37.77 15.66 14.28
N ASP A 653 -38.20 14.81 13.34
CA ASP A 653 -39.62 14.51 13.11
C ASP A 653 -40.20 13.49 14.09
N LYS A 654 -39.41 12.48 14.51
CA LYS A 654 -39.90 11.38 15.36
C LYS A 654 -39.44 11.51 16.81
N TRP A 655 -38.19 11.91 17.03
CA TRP A 655 -37.64 12.07 18.38
C TRP A 655 -37.83 13.49 18.93
N LEU A 656 -38.39 14.41 18.12
CA LEU A 656 -38.75 15.77 18.51
C LEU A 656 -37.58 16.55 19.14
N LEU A 657 -36.35 16.25 18.71
CA LEU A 657 -35.16 16.95 19.17
C LEU A 657 -35.08 18.34 18.54
N SER A 658 -34.75 19.34 19.34
CA SER A 658 -34.56 20.70 18.83
C SER A 658 -33.32 20.80 17.93
N VAL A 659 -33.31 21.80 17.04
CA VAL A 659 -32.16 22.07 16.16
C VAL A 659 -30.87 22.28 16.96
N GLN A 660 -30.97 22.92 18.13
CA GLN A 660 -29.82 23.14 19.02
C GLN A 660 -29.25 21.82 19.54
N VAL A 661 -30.11 20.88 19.98
CA VAL A 661 -29.68 19.56 20.46
C VAL A 661 -29.01 18.78 19.35
N ILE A 662 -29.60 18.74 18.15
CA ILE A 662 -29.01 18.07 16.98
C ILE A 662 -27.62 18.66 16.68
N THR A 663 -27.50 19.99 16.70
CA THR A 663 -26.23 20.69 16.45
C THR A 663 -25.16 20.31 17.47
N TRP A 664 -25.50 20.30 18.77
CA TRP A 664 -24.58 19.92 19.85
C TRP A 664 -24.13 18.45 19.75
N VAL A 665 -25.03 17.53 19.41
CA VAL A 665 -24.69 16.10 19.25
C VAL A 665 -23.62 15.93 18.17
N PHE A 666 -23.81 16.49 16.98
CA PHE A 666 -22.86 16.32 15.87
C PHE A 666 -21.60 17.17 16.02
N ALA A 667 -21.69 18.35 16.63
CA ALA A 667 -20.52 19.18 16.96
C ALA A 667 -19.66 18.53 18.05
N GLY A 668 -20.28 17.97 19.09
CA GLY A 668 -19.60 17.22 20.15
C GLY A 668 -18.91 15.97 19.61
N LEU A 669 -19.63 15.17 18.82
CA LEU A 669 -19.07 13.96 18.21
C LEU A 669 -17.86 14.27 17.31
N LEU A 670 -17.94 15.33 16.51
CA LEU A 670 -16.85 15.74 15.62
C LEU A 670 -15.63 16.24 16.41
N THR A 671 -15.86 17.01 17.48
CA THR A 671 -14.80 17.53 18.36
C THR A 671 -14.08 16.38 19.09
N ILE A 672 -14.83 15.45 19.68
CA ILE A 672 -14.29 14.25 20.34
C ILE A 672 -13.46 13.42 19.34
N SER A 673 -13.95 13.28 18.11
CA SER A 673 -13.25 12.49 17.09
C SER A 673 -11.97 13.14 16.56
N VAL A 674 -11.77 14.44 16.75
CA VAL A 674 -10.50 15.10 16.37
C VAL A 674 -9.55 15.16 17.56
N PHE A 675 -10.01 15.61 18.73
CA PHE A 675 -9.15 15.77 19.91
C PHE A 675 -8.90 14.48 20.68
N GLY A 676 -9.84 13.54 20.69
CA GLY A 676 -9.69 12.25 21.38
C GLY A 676 -8.91 11.22 20.56
N ILE A 677 -8.85 11.39 19.24
CA ILE A 677 -8.31 10.39 18.31
C ILE A 677 -7.04 10.93 17.62
N ILE A 678 -7.08 12.10 16.98
CA ILE A 678 -5.97 12.54 16.10
C ILE A 678 -4.85 13.22 16.89
N VAL A 679 -5.18 14.12 17.82
CA VAL A 679 -4.17 14.91 18.55
C VAL A 679 -3.27 14.04 19.43
N PRO A 680 -3.77 13.05 20.20
CA PRO A 680 -2.94 12.27 21.12
C PRO A 680 -2.09 11.20 20.43
N TYR A 681 -2.59 10.61 19.34
CA TYR A 681 -1.91 9.53 18.60
C TYR A 681 -1.20 10.03 17.33
N GLY A 682 -1.18 11.36 17.13
CA GLY A 682 -0.73 12.00 15.90
C GLY A 682 0.65 12.66 15.97
N SER A 683 1.31 12.69 17.12
CA SER A 683 2.70 13.15 17.22
C SER A 683 3.64 12.06 16.70
N ASP A 684 3.97 12.12 15.40
CA ASP A 684 5.14 11.42 14.88
C ASP A 684 6.40 12.02 15.55
N PRO A 685 7.25 11.23 16.22
CA PRO A 685 8.46 11.71 16.87
C PRO A 685 9.52 12.28 15.89
N VAL A 686 9.30 12.14 14.57
CA VAL A 686 10.25 12.51 13.52
C VAL A 686 10.40 14.02 13.34
N ILE A 687 9.38 14.84 13.68
CA ILE A 687 9.44 16.30 13.46
C ILE A 687 10.13 17.04 14.61
N ARG A 688 10.06 16.55 15.85
CA ARG A 688 10.77 17.19 16.99
C ARG A 688 12.29 17.05 16.96
N GLY A 689 12.83 16.05 16.23
CA GLY A 689 14.27 15.90 16.06
C GLY A 689 14.92 17.03 15.24
N TYR A 690 14.14 17.70 14.38
CA TYR A 690 14.65 18.78 13.53
C TYR A 690 14.61 20.16 14.21
N GLU A 691 13.64 20.41 15.10
CA GLU A 691 13.58 21.69 15.83
C GLU A 691 14.67 21.79 16.90
N PHE A 692 15.07 20.68 17.54
CA PHE A 692 16.17 20.67 18.51
C PHE A 692 17.57 20.75 17.86
N GLY A 693 17.71 20.33 16.59
CA GLY A 693 18.97 20.44 15.84
C GLY A 693 19.20 21.79 15.16
N ALA A 694 18.12 22.55 14.90
CA ALA A 694 18.20 23.88 14.28
C ALA A 694 18.38 25.02 15.30
N SER A 695 18.13 24.77 16.59
CA SER A 695 18.32 25.75 17.66
C SER A 695 19.73 25.78 18.25
N SER A 696 20.64 24.86 17.86
CA SER A 696 22.02 24.81 18.38
C SER A 696 23.08 25.36 17.42
N VAL A 697 22.69 25.98 16.30
CA VAL A 697 23.63 26.51 15.27
C VAL A 697 23.35 27.99 14.93
N ARG A 698 22.63 28.71 15.80
CA ARG A 698 22.49 30.17 15.71
C ARG A 698 22.69 30.76 17.08
N ASP A 699 23.95 31.04 17.40
CA ASP A 699 24.41 32.16 18.25
C ASP A 699 25.87 31.92 18.64
N SER A 700 26.80 32.17 17.71
CA SER A 700 28.20 32.42 18.05
C SER A 700 28.94 33.05 16.87
N ASP A 701 28.48 34.21 16.39
CA ASP A 701 29.27 35.05 15.49
C ASP A 701 28.88 36.51 15.73
N THR A 702 29.36 37.05 16.85
CA THR A 702 29.77 38.46 17.04
C THR A 702 30.24 38.56 18.49
N ASP A 703 31.55 38.64 18.71
CA ASP A 703 32.16 39.77 19.41
C ASP A 703 33.69 39.59 19.41
N LEU A 704 34.31 40.51 18.68
CA LEU A 704 35.74 40.79 18.65
C LEU A 704 36.15 41.53 19.94
N GLU A 705 37.44 41.40 20.26
CA GLU A 705 38.21 42.15 21.27
C GLU A 705 38.11 41.66 22.71
N SER A 706 39.10 40.89 23.15
CA SER A 706 40.29 41.46 23.79
C SER A 706 41.14 40.39 24.51
N SER A 707 42.44 40.58 24.36
CA SER A 707 43.50 40.28 25.33
C SER A 707 43.85 38.84 25.73
N VAL A 708 45.05 38.46 25.24
CA VAL A 708 46.23 38.14 26.06
C VAL A 708 46.42 36.67 26.54
N GLU A 709 47.59 36.17 26.14
CA GLU A 709 48.43 35.11 26.75
C GLU A 709 48.04 33.64 26.62
N GLY A 710 48.77 32.96 25.73
CA GLY A 710 49.99 32.27 26.18
C GLY A 710 49.91 30.75 26.38
N LYS A 711 50.77 30.08 25.60
CA LYS A 711 51.47 28.80 25.86
C LYS A 711 50.81 27.48 25.46
N GLU A 712 51.41 26.93 24.39
CA GLU A 712 52.07 25.61 24.30
C GLU A 712 51.56 24.45 25.17
N GLY A 713 51.34 23.28 24.54
CA GLY A 713 51.38 22.00 25.24
C GLY A 713 50.82 20.82 24.46
N HIS A 714 51.71 20.01 23.90
CA HIS A 714 51.47 18.75 23.19
C HIS A 714 50.89 17.61 24.06
N LEU A 715 50.28 16.64 23.36
CA LEU A 715 50.23 15.16 23.56
C LEU A 715 50.29 14.63 24.98
N LEU A 716 49.42 13.65 25.30
CA LEU A 716 49.85 12.38 25.91
C LEU A 716 48.75 11.31 25.82
N VAL A 717 49.14 10.20 25.17
CA VAL A 717 48.55 8.87 25.33
C VAL A 717 48.79 8.42 26.78
N ASN A 718 47.80 7.80 27.42
CA ASN A 718 48.06 6.90 28.54
C ASN A 718 47.05 5.75 28.58
N ASN A 719 47.63 4.56 28.78
CA ASN A 719 47.03 3.24 28.89
C ASN A 719 46.96 2.83 30.37
N LEU A 720 46.21 1.74 30.66
CA LEU A 720 46.02 1.01 31.95
C LEU A 720 44.82 1.50 32.80
N GLY A 721 43.90 0.67 33.29
CA GLY A 721 43.77 -0.80 33.26
C GLY A 721 42.54 -1.31 34.04
N GLU A 722 42.36 -2.64 33.96
CA GLU A 722 41.75 -3.58 34.92
C GLU A 722 40.21 -3.75 35.13
N HIS A 723 39.79 -4.96 34.76
CA HIS A 723 38.92 -5.94 35.45
C HIS A 723 37.50 -5.59 35.95
N LYS A 724 36.52 -6.33 35.42
CA LYS A 724 35.57 -7.13 36.23
C LYS A 724 34.86 -8.22 35.41
N THR A 725 35.20 -9.46 35.70
CA THR A 725 34.48 -10.69 35.36
C THR A 725 33.47 -11.00 36.47
N ILE A 726 32.24 -11.40 36.12
CA ILE A 726 31.24 -11.95 37.05
C ILE A 726 30.80 -13.32 36.47
N PRO A 727 30.97 -14.44 37.20
CA PRO A 727 30.45 -15.74 36.82
C PRO A 727 29.08 -15.99 37.47
N LEU A 728 28.16 -16.64 36.76
CA LEU A 728 26.95 -17.22 37.34
C LEU A 728 26.85 -18.69 36.92
N HIS A 729 27.16 -19.57 37.88
CA HIS A 729 26.79 -20.98 37.88
C HIS A 729 25.30 -21.11 38.18
N TYR A 730 24.58 -21.98 37.46
CA TYR A 730 23.49 -22.75 38.06
C TYR A 730 23.53 -24.21 37.59
N LYS A 731 23.35 -25.06 38.58
CA LYS A 731 23.33 -26.53 38.61
C LYS A 731 21.86 -26.95 38.43
N VAL A 732 21.58 -28.00 37.66
CA VAL A 732 20.26 -28.68 37.72
C VAL A 732 20.52 -30.16 37.95
N GLU A 733 19.97 -30.63 39.06
CA GLU A 733 19.97 -32.00 39.56
C GLU A 733 19.01 -32.89 38.75
N GLU A 734 19.40 -34.16 38.60
CA GLU A 734 18.52 -35.27 38.29
C GLU A 734 17.53 -35.48 39.46
N ASP A 735 16.25 -35.72 39.17
CA ASP A 735 15.53 -36.91 39.65
C ASP A 735 14.02 -36.93 39.24
N MET A 736 13.56 -38.16 39.01
CA MET A 736 12.21 -38.71 39.20
C MET A 736 11.22 -38.87 38.02
N GLU A 737 11.18 -40.13 37.58
CA GLU A 737 10.05 -41.08 37.59
C GLU A 737 8.93 -41.07 36.53
N PHE A 738 8.82 -42.27 35.94
CA PHE A 738 7.77 -42.91 35.17
C PHE A 738 6.33 -42.54 35.52
N LEU A 739 5.51 -42.36 34.47
CA LEU A 739 4.11 -42.79 34.44
C LEU A 739 3.73 -43.27 33.03
N GLN A 740 3.28 -44.52 32.96
CA GLN A 740 2.64 -45.15 31.79
C GLN A 740 1.37 -44.40 31.41
N VAL A 741 1.14 -44.20 30.11
CA VAL A 741 -0.22 -43.95 29.58
C VAL A 741 -0.41 -44.77 28.31
N GLU A 742 -1.59 -45.37 28.25
CA GLU A 742 -2.05 -46.47 27.40
C GLU A 742 -2.13 -46.16 25.90
N ARG A 743 -2.01 -47.24 25.11
CA ARG A 743 -2.40 -47.30 23.69
C ARG A 743 -3.93 -47.30 23.57
N GLU A 744 -4.46 -46.50 22.67
CA GLU A 744 -5.75 -46.74 22.02
C GLU A 744 -5.71 -46.34 20.52
N PRO A 745 -6.61 -46.89 19.68
CA PRO A 745 -6.23 -47.55 18.43
C PRO A 745 -6.56 -46.80 17.12
N GLU A 746 -6.12 -47.40 16.01
CA GLU A 746 -6.29 -47.01 14.60
C GLU A 746 -7.73 -46.62 14.20
N PRO A 747 -7.91 -45.66 13.27
CA PRO A 747 -9.22 -45.38 12.70
C PRO A 747 -9.60 -46.42 11.64
N GLN A 748 -10.72 -47.11 11.90
CA GLN A 748 -11.40 -48.02 10.97
C GLN A 748 -11.97 -47.30 9.73
N SER A 749 -11.94 -48.03 8.62
CA SER A 749 -12.58 -47.71 7.35
C SER A 749 -14.09 -47.52 7.47
N VAL A 750 -14.63 -46.45 6.91
CA VAL A 750 -16.07 -46.30 6.64
C VAL A 750 -16.32 -46.58 5.16
N LYS A 751 -16.74 -47.81 4.88
CA LYS A 751 -17.52 -48.19 3.70
C LYS A 751 -18.99 -48.23 4.11
N ASP A 752 -19.83 -47.80 3.17
CA ASP A 752 -21.26 -48.07 3.06
C ASP A 752 -22.19 -47.39 4.06
N LEU A 753 -23.01 -46.47 3.56
CA LEU A 753 -24.44 -46.38 3.89
C LEU A 753 -25.19 -45.69 2.73
N HIS A 754 -25.72 -46.55 1.87
CA HIS A 754 -26.90 -46.30 1.05
C HIS A 754 -28.15 -46.51 1.94
N GLU A 755 -29.24 -45.83 1.59
CA GLU A 755 -30.63 -46.02 2.08
C GLU A 755 -30.98 -45.53 3.51
N GLN A 756 -31.48 -44.28 3.60
CA GLN A 756 -32.88 -43.97 3.95
C GLN A 756 -33.18 -42.46 3.78
#